data_AF-C7Z0L4-F1
#
_entry.id   AF-C7Z0L4-F1
#
_cell.length_a   1.000
_cell.length_b   1.000
_cell.length_c   1.000
_cell.angle_alpha   90.00
_cell.angle_beta   90.00
_cell.angle_gamma   90.00
#
_symmetry.space_group_name_H-M   'P 1'
#
loop_
_entity.id
_entity.type
_entity.pdbx_description
1 polymer ?
#
loop_
_entity_poly.entity_id
_entity_poly.type
_entity_poly.pdbx_seq_one_letter_code
_entity_poly.pdbx_strand_id
1 'polypeptide(L)'
;MPRKSGTGCITCRIRRVKCDEVKPSCQRCLSSKRRCDGYLPDDSTVTRRQLAEAARQLSVVGPISQALSQYPRHRSHSPTPTSTSLFDVFRNLTAPSTASFIPSRFWTRELLQLAHSEPAVWHATLALGALHQRHELFWQGHGHQNSQGLMDQAHQSYARAVSYAQDLKDPTRLLSLSLALLSITNMMGRWSESQVHITAGHRLLKQAGTGEATMSAAEILTRLDLQAMTFSDSSAPYSYDNTPRSVYIDTLMRQVERLESYAQAGTALFGLMRRFMLLGETLVADDGEQGEEAIIQNLIQDIASWEYKMADFERNRDPHNAIGAISIRLYHTLLRMCITAGGYGPEARWDRLLGYFERIITLAELLWSNTPSTHVQSPLSLEPGLIVPVFMTCQRCRHPWLRRRCIAFLHKIKRQEGMWSSDGAAVVAEKIMEVEGQMYYTSDLSRENSPSPMQIEEMSWEEWATGDGQLPAKTSWAGIPRVPEKGRVRDTLVMVEAEQKRVHLSLIMSPGEDLLGTLGEVRAETASHPYYPLNAPLAHYAANSLSSPVLVASFVAGSIAIFAVTLLLIQQSGRTVSKVATGTTLWFTLCGCIHLFFEGYFAVNFVELAGLDHIFAQLWKEYSLSDSRYLTQDSFLVCMEGITAFAWGPLSFLCAWAIVKDHPIRFPLQLIISLGQIYGNLLYYGTCFFSERVLEIIYCRPESFYFWWYYFFCNFIWIMIPVPLLIQSIWETVGAFAKVQAAEKAKKKA
;
A
#
# COMPACT_ATOMS: atom_id res chain seq x y z
N MET A 1 -34.97 -19.10 -43.14
CA MET A 1 -35.06 -18.56 -41.76
C MET A 1 -36.51 -18.60 -41.29
N PRO A 2 -36.84 -19.21 -40.15
CA PRO A 2 -38.24 -19.29 -39.72
C PRO A 2 -38.79 -17.90 -39.35
N ARG A 3 -39.96 -17.57 -39.89
CA ARG A 3 -40.68 -16.29 -39.70
C ARG A 3 -40.79 -15.94 -38.21
N LYS A 4 -40.34 -14.73 -37.84
CA LYS A 4 -40.51 -14.16 -36.49
C LYS A 4 -42.00 -13.88 -36.28
N SER A 5 -42.63 -14.52 -35.29
CA SER A 5 -44.01 -14.20 -34.94
C SER A 5 -44.06 -12.80 -34.32
N GLY A 6 -44.99 -11.97 -34.82
CA GLY A 6 -45.22 -10.62 -34.32
C GLY A 6 -45.87 -10.60 -32.94
N THR A 7 -46.30 -11.74 -32.41
CA THR A 7 -47.23 -11.86 -31.27
C THR A 7 -46.60 -12.47 -30.02
N GLY A 8 -45.29 -12.74 -30.01
CA GLY A 8 -44.59 -13.30 -28.84
C GLY A 8 -44.57 -12.37 -27.62
N CYS A 9 -44.46 -12.95 -26.41
CA CYS A 9 -44.36 -12.19 -25.16
C CYS A 9 -43.16 -11.24 -25.15
N ILE A 10 -43.25 -10.17 -24.35
CA ILE A 10 -42.23 -9.12 -24.27
C ILE A 10 -40.85 -9.71 -23.96
N THR A 11 -40.79 -10.60 -22.97
CA THR A 11 -39.54 -11.24 -22.52
C THR A 11 -38.89 -12.09 -23.63
N CYS A 12 -39.66 -12.87 -24.39
CA CYS A 12 -39.13 -13.67 -25.52
C CYS A 12 -38.69 -12.78 -26.70
N ARG A 13 -39.44 -11.70 -26.97
CA ARG A 13 -39.09 -10.72 -28.02
C ARG A 13 -37.77 -10.02 -27.72
N ILE A 14 -37.55 -9.55 -26.49
CA ILE A 14 -36.28 -8.94 -26.05
C ILE A 14 -35.13 -9.91 -26.26
N ARG A 15 -35.33 -11.17 -25.85
CA ARG A 15 -34.33 -12.24 -25.97
C ARG A 15 -34.11 -12.76 -27.39
N ARG A 16 -34.92 -12.30 -28.36
CA ARG A 16 -34.90 -12.76 -29.76
C ARG A 16 -35.06 -14.28 -29.91
N VAL A 17 -35.81 -14.91 -29.01
CA VAL A 17 -36.16 -16.34 -29.06
C VAL A 17 -37.62 -16.53 -29.45
N LYS A 18 -37.97 -17.64 -30.09
CA LYS A 18 -39.37 -17.92 -30.48
C LYS A 18 -40.24 -18.07 -29.23
N CYS A 19 -41.35 -17.36 -29.17
CA CYS A 19 -42.32 -17.51 -28.09
C CYS A 19 -43.29 -18.64 -28.43
N ASP A 20 -43.73 -19.39 -27.42
CA ASP A 20 -44.81 -20.37 -27.52
C ASP A 20 -46.21 -19.75 -27.38
N GLU A 21 -46.28 -18.45 -27.08
CA GLU A 21 -47.51 -17.63 -27.09
C GLU A 21 -48.61 -18.04 -26.09
N VAL A 22 -48.30 -18.94 -25.14
CA VAL A 22 -49.19 -19.32 -24.04
C VAL A 22 -49.41 -18.15 -23.06
N LYS A 23 -50.68 -17.86 -22.74
CA LYS A 23 -51.10 -16.82 -21.78
C LYS A 23 -51.55 -17.48 -20.45
N PRO A 24 -51.31 -16.85 -19.28
CA PRO A 24 -50.75 -15.51 -19.06
C PRO A 24 -49.21 -15.44 -19.14
N SER A 25 -48.51 -16.57 -19.03
CA SER A 25 -47.05 -16.66 -19.09
C SER A 25 -46.61 -17.76 -20.04
N CYS A 26 -45.62 -17.49 -20.90
CA CYS A 26 -45.13 -18.48 -21.85
C CYS A 26 -44.24 -19.53 -21.17
N GLN A 27 -44.32 -20.78 -21.63
CA GLN A 27 -43.56 -21.90 -21.06
C GLN A 27 -42.06 -21.68 -21.18
N ARG A 28 -41.61 -20.95 -22.20
CA ARG A 28 -40.19 -20.66 -22.40
C ARG A 28 -39.61 -19.70 -21.37
N CYS A 29 -40.43 -18.82 -20.79
CA CYS A 29 -40.02 -17.98 -19.67
C CYS A 29 -40.01 -18.79 -18.37
N LEU A 30 -41.09 -19.55 -18.12
CA LEU A 30 -41.24 -20.39 -16.93
C LEU A 30 -40.13 -21.43 -16.80
N SER A 31 -39.84 -22.19 -17.87
CA SER A 31 -38.79 -23.22 -17.86
C SER A 31 -37.39 -22.64 -17.69
N SER A 32 -37.18 -21.39 -18.10
CA SER A 32 -35.92 -20.67 -17.88
C SER A 32 -35.83 -19.96 -16.51
N LYS A 33 -36.80 -20.20 -15.62
CA LYS A 33 -36.95 -19.56 -14.30
C LYS A 33 -36.93 -18.02 -14.37
N ARG A 34 -37.52 -17.45 -15.43
CA ARG A 34 -37.64 -15.99 -15.62
C ARG A 34 -39.10 -15.57 -15.55
N ARG A 35 -39.34 -14.38 -14.98
CA ARG A 35 -40.65 -13.74 -15.01
C ARG A 35 -41.05 -13.45 -16.46
N CYS A 36 -42.26 -13.85 -16.84
CA CYS A 36 -42.84 -13.52 -18.15
C CYS A 36 -43.58 -12.19 -18.02
N ASP A 37 -43.12 -11.16 -18.74
CA ASP A 37 -43.67 -9.80 -18.65
C ASP A 37 -44.98 -9.63 -19.44
N GLY A 38 -45.58 -10.74 -19.87
CA GLY A 38 -46.84 -10.77 -20.59
C GLY A 38 -46.74 -10.38 -22.07
N TYR A 39 -47.90 -10.11 -22.66
CA TYR A 39 -48.09 -9.83 -24.08
C TYR A 39 -48.57 -8.39 -24.24
N LEU A 40 -48.12 -7.72 -25.30
CA LEU A 40 -48.59 -6.37 -25.61
C LEU A 40 -50.07 -6.43 -26.06
N PRO A 41 -50.89 -5.41 -25.72
CA PRO A 41 -52.24 -5.26 -26.26
C PRO A 41 -52.20 -5.12 -27.79
N ASP A 42 -53.18 -5.71 -28.47
CA ASP A 42 -53.21 -5.83 -29.95
C ASP A 42 -53.20 -4.48 -30.70
N ASP A 43 -53.56 -3.37 -30.04
CA ASP A 43 -53.60 -2.01 -30.61
C ASP A 43 -52.44 -1.09 -30.21
N SER A 44 -51.39 -1.63 -29.59
CA SER A 44 -50.28 -0.79 -29.13
C SER A 44 -49.30 -0.43 -30.26
N THR A 45 -49.35 0.82 -30.75
CA THR A 45 -48.36 1.42 -31.68
C THR A 45 -47.05 1.81 -30.98
N VAL A 46 -46.59 0.97 -30.04
CA VAL A 46 -45.35 1.23 -29.29
C VAL A 46 -44.17 0.86 -30.17
N THR A 47 -43.38 1.86 -30.54
CA THR A 47 -42.19 1.67 -31.37
C THR A 47 -41.16 0.81 -30.65
N ARG A 48 -40.32 0.09 -31.42
CA ARG A 48 -39.21 -0.73 -30.89
C ARG A 48 -38.26 0.07 -29.97
N ARG A 49 -38.21 1.39 -30.15
CA ARG A 49 -37.41 2.33 -29.36
C ARG A 49 -38.05 2.59 -27.99
N GLN A 50 -39.36 2.82 -27.94
CA GLN A 50 -40.11 3.00 -26.69
C GLN A 50 -40.13 1.73 -25.84
N LEU A 51 -40.22 0.55 -26.46
CA LEU A 51 -40.07 -0.74 -25.76
C LEU A 51 -38.66 -0.98 -25.24
N ALA A 52 -37.62 -0.50 -25.95
CA ALA A 52 -36.25 -0.57 -25.46
C ALA A 52 -36.01 0.43 -24.32
N GLU A 53 -36.62 1.62 -24.36
CA GLU A 53 -36.59 2.64 -23.30
C GLU A 53 -37.24 2.12 -22.01
N ALA A 54 -38.46 1.56 -22.12
CA ALA A 54 -39.19 0.97 -21.00
C ALA A 54 -38.46 -0.26 -20.45
N ALA A 55 -37.89 -1.12 -21.32
CA ALA A 55 -37.07 -2.24 -20.88
C ALA A 55 -35.76 -1.80 -20.19
N ARG A 56 -35.24 -0.62 -20.52
CA ARG A 56 -34.06 -0.01 -19.85
C ARG A 56 -34.40 0.53 -18.46
N GLN A 57 -35.63 1.00 -18.27
CA GLN A 57 -36.16 1.40 -16.97
C GLN A 57 -36.56 0.20 -16.09
N LEU A 58 -36.93 -0.94 -16.70
CA LEU A 58 -37.39 -2.14 -16.02
C LEU A 58 -36.31 -3.22 -15.81
N SER A 59 -35.15 -3.15 -16.49
CA SER A 59 -34.08 -4.14 -16.29
C SER A 59 -33.31 -3.85 -15.01
N VAL A 60 -33.41 -4.76 -14.05
CA VAL A 60 -32.57 -4.88 -12.86
C VAL A 60 -31.13 -5.13 -13.29
N VAL A 61 -30.42 -4.04 -13.61
CA VAL A 61 -28.96 -3.96 -13.60
C VAL A 61 -28.67 -2.80 -12.66
N GLY A 62 -27.96 -3.06 -11.57
CA GLY A 62 -27.90 -2.18 -10.40
C GLY A 62 -27.49 -0.72 -10.70
N PRO A 63 -27.63 0.18 -9.71
CA PRO A 63 -27.42 1.63 -9.86
C PRO A 63 -26.10 2.01 -10.53
N ILE A 64 -25.05 1.20 -10.32
CA ILE A 64 -23.71 1.35 -10.90
C ILE A 64 -23.71 1.12 -12.42
N SER A 65 -24.40 0.08 -12.91
CA SER A 65 -24.51 -0.18 -14.35
C SER A 65 -25.48 0.78 -15.02
N GLN A 66 -26.51 1.28 -14.31
CA GLN A 66 -27.35 2.38 -14.81
C GLN A 66 -26.57 3.70 -14.92
N ALA A 67 -25.76 4.05 -13.91
CA ALA A 67 -24.88 5.23 -13.97
C ALA A 67 -23.84 5.10 -15.10
N LEU A 68 -23.21 3.93 -15.25
CA LEU A 68 -22.23 3.66 -16.31
C LEU A 68 -22.86 3.49 -17.72
N SER A 69 -24.14 3.11 -17.81
CA SER A 69 -24.85 2.92 -19.10
C SER A 69 -25.63 4.14 -19.59
N GLN A 70 -25.81 5.17 -18.74
CA GLN A 70 -26.37 6.47 -19.12
C GLN A 70 -25.35 7.39 -19.81
N TYR A 71 -24.06 7.01 -19.85
CA TYR A 71 -23.05 7.75 -20.60
C TYR A 71 -23.33 7.72 -22.11
N PRO A 72 -23.25 8.87 -22.80
CA PRO A 72 -23.32 8.89 -24.25
C PRO A 72 -22.14 8.10 -24.79
N ARG A 73 -22.40 7.02 -25.54
CA ARG A 73 -21.45 6.49 -26.52
C ARG A 73 -21.31 7.50 -27.66
N HIS A 74 -20.80 8.69 -27.37
CA HIS A 74 -20.34 9.58 -28.42
C HIS A 74 -19.07 8.96 -28.98
N ARG A 75 -19.06 8.78 -30.30
CA ARG A 75 -17.96 8.25 -31.09
C ARG A 75 -16.77 9.23 -31.08
N SER A 76 -16.15 9.48 -29.92
CA SER A 76 -14.79 10.03 -29.87
C SER A 76 -13.83 8.86 -29.67
N HIS A 77 -12.79 8.81 -30.49
CA HIS A 77 -11.76 7.76 -30.48
C HIS A 77 -10.78 7.89 -29.30
N SER A 78 -11.22 8.41 -28.14
CA SER A 78 -10.37 8.51 -26.95
C SER A 78 -10.85 7.55 -25.86
N PRO A 79 -10.02 6.61 -25.38
CA PRO A 79 -10.33 5.73 -24.26
C PRO A 79 -10.28 6.42 -22.88
N THR A 80 -10.13 7.75 -22.82
CA THR A 80 -10.02 8.51 -21.55
C THR A 80 -11.37 9.05 -21.07
N PRO A 81 -11.74 8.85 -19.78
CA PRO A 81 -12.92 9.48 -19.19
C PRO A 81 -12.85 11.02 -19.26
N THR A 82 -14.01 11.65 -19.42
CA THR A 82 -14.13 13.12 -19.43
C THR A 82 -14.27 13.67 -18.02
N SER A 83 -13.93 14.95 -17.79
CA SER A 83 -14.09 15.60 -16.48
C SER A 83 -15.52 15.49 -15.92
N THR A 84 -16.54 15.64 -16.75
CA THR A 84 -17.95 15.47 -16.33
C THR A 84 -18.23 14.04 -15.85
N SER A 85 -17.63 13.03 -16.48
CA SER A 85 -17.82 11.64 -16.06
C SER A 85 -17.23 11.35 -14.68
N LEU A 86 -16.04 11.88 -14.38
CA LEU A 86 -15.41 11.71 -13.08
C LEU A 86 -16.16 12.46 -11.98
N PHE A 87 -16.70 13.65 -12.28
CA PHE A 87 -17.57 14.37 -11.36
C PHE A 87 -18.87 13.60 -11.05
N ASP A 88 -19.48 12.97 -12.06
CA ASP A 88 -20.65 12.11 -11.87
C ASP A 88 -20.33 10.86 -11.02
N VAL A 89 -19.13 10.27 -11.16
CA VAL A 89 -18.66 9.20 -10.27
C VAL A 89 -18.60 9.71 -8.83
N PHE A 90 -18.00 10.88 -8.60
CA PHE A 90 -17.96 11.47 -7.27
C PHE A 90 -19.36 11.71 -6.69
N ARG A 91 -20.25 12.35 -7.47
CA ARG A 91 -21.63 12.68 -7.05
C ARG A 91 -22.48 11.45 -6.75
N ASN A 92 -22.43 10.44 -7.63
CA ASN A 92 -23.37 9.32 -7.59
C ASN A 92 -22.82 8.10 -6.83
N LEU A 93 -21.50 7.97 -6.69
CA LEU A 93 -20.85 6.83 -6.02
C LEU A 93 -20.04 7.25 -4.79
N THR A 94 -19.05 8.14 -4.93
CA THR A 94 -18.09 8.45 -3.84
C THR A 94 -18.71 9.15 -2.65
N ALA A 95 -19.49 10.21 -2.87
CA ALA A 95 -20.13 10.95 -1.78
C ALA A 95 -21.19 10.10 -1.04
N PRO A 96 -22.08 9.36 -1.73
CA PRO A 96 -23.02 8.47 -1.07
C PRO A 96 -22.35 7.28 -0.35
N SER A 97 -21.28 6.71 -0.90
CA SER A 97 -20.60 5.57 -0.26
C SER A 97 -19.89 5.97 1.04
N THR A 98 -19.35 7.19 1.08
CA THR A 98 -18.70 7.74 2.28
C THR A 98 -19.73 8.04 3.37
N ALA A 99 -20.92 8.54 3.01
CA ALA A 99 -22.00 8.82 3.95
C ALA A 99 -22.83 7.58 4.34
N SER A 100 -22.45 6.37 3.89
CA SER A 100 -23.27 5.15 4.04
C SER A 100 -23.33 4.62 5.46
N PHE A 101 -22.28 4.80 6.26
CA PHE A 101 -22.23 4.30 7.65
C PHE A 101 -22.73 5.33 8.66
N ILE A 102 -22.23 6.55 8.58
CA ILE A 102 -22.69 7.70 9.37
C ILE A 102 -22.94 8.84 8.37
N PRO A 103 -24.16 9.39 8.31
CA PRO A 103 -24.47 10.44 7.35
C PRO A 103 -23.50 11.62 7.46
N SER A 104 -23.15 12.16 6.30
CA SER A 104 -22.29 13.34 6.17
C SER A 104 -22.89 14.29 5.15
N ARG A 105 -23.30 15.47 5.61
CA ARG A 105 -23.79 16.57 4.76
C ARG A 105 -22.64 17.19 3.95
N PHE A 106 -21.42 17.14 4.48
CA PHE A 106 -20.23 17.70 3.84
C PHE A 106 -20.01 17.11 2.45
N TRP A 107 -19.89 15.78 2.32
CA TRP A 107 -19.62 15.13 1.04
C TRP A 107 -20.82 15.16 0.09
N THR A 108 -22.03 14.92 0.63
CA THR A 108 -23.24 14.71 -0.18
C THR A 108 -23.90 15.99 -0.65
N ARG A 109 -23.53 17.15 -0.10
CA ARG A 109 -24.14 18.43 -0.47
C ARG A 109 -23.12 19.56 -0.58
N GLU A 110 -22.35 19.82 0.46
CA GLU A 110 -21.59 21.07 0.55
C GLU A 110 -20.36 21.08 -0.34
N LEU A 111 -19.58 20.00 -0.38
CA LEU A 111 -18.43 19.89 -1.27
C LEU A 111 -18.87 19.90 -2.75
N LEU A 112 -20.02 19.30 -3.07
CA LEU A 112 -20.63 19.34 -4.40
C LEU A 112 -21.06 20.76 -4.79
N GLN A 113 -21.71 21.49 -3.89
CA GLN A 113 -22.09 22.88 -4.11
C GLN A 113 -20.86 23.76 -4.32
N LEU A 114 -19.82 23.56 -3.50
CA LEU A 114 -18.57 24.31 -3.58
C LEU A 114 -17.80 24.00 -4.87
N ALA A 115 -17.85 22.77 -5.37
CA ALA A 115 -17.24 22.39 -6.64
C ALA A 115 -17.82 23.15 -7.85
N HIS A 116 -19.06 23.66 -7.76
CA HIS A 116 -19.66 24.47 -8.82
C HIS A 116 -19.15 25.92 -8.85
N SER A 117 -18.68 26.44 -7.71
CA SER A 117 -18.18 27.82 -7.61
C SER A 117 -16.66 27.93 -7.55
N GLU A 118 -15.97 26.88 -7.09
CA GLU A 118 -14.52 26.91 -6.83
C GLU A 118 -13.74 25.93 -7.72
N PRO A 119 -12.88 26.41 -8.64
CA PRO A 119 -12.12 25.55 -9.55
C PRO A 119 -11.20 24.54 -8.85
N ALA A 120 -10.62 24.91 -7.71
CA ALA A 120 -9.76 24.01 -6.93
C ALA A 120 -10.54 22.80 -6.42
N VAL A 121 -11.76 23.04 -5.91
CA VAL A 121 -12.64 22.00 -5.37
C VAL A 121 -13.22 21.15 -6.49
N TRP A 122 -13.55 21.74 -7.64
CA TRP A 122 -13.90 21.00 -8.84
C TRP A 122 -12.84 19.95 -9.17
N HIS A 123 -11.57 20.36 -9.29
CA HIS A 123 -10.49 19.44 -9.60
C HIS A 123 -10.25 18.38 -8.52
N ALA A 124 -10.44 18.71 -7.23
CA ALA A 124 -10.38 17.72 -6.16
C ALA A 124 -11.47 16.64 -6.31
N THR A 125 -12.72 17.02 -6.63
CA THR A 125 -13.80 16.04 -6.87
C THR A 125 -13.53 15.15 -8.09
N LEU A 126 -12.86 15.66 -9.13
CA LEU A 126 -12.45 14.84 -10.28
C LEU A 126 -11.40 13.80 -9.89
N ALA A 127 -10.42 14.19 -9.06
CA ALA A 127 -9.39 13.27 -8.56
C ALA A 127 -10.01 12.14 -7.73
N LEU A 128 -10.92 12.47 -6.80
CA LEU A 128 -11.67 11.49 -6.01
C LEU A 128 -12.51 10.56 -6.90
N GLY A 129 -13.20 11.12 -7.90
CA GLY A 129 -13.96 10.33 -8.87
C GLY A 129 -13.09 9.35 -9.67
N ALA A 130 -11.91 9.78 -10.12
CA ALA A 130 -10.97 8.92 -10.83
C ALA A 130 -10.43 7.78 -9.94
N LEU A 131 -10.06 8.10 -8.70
CA LEU A 131 -9.57 7.12 -7.73
C LEU A 131 -10.65 6.09 -7.37
N HIS A 132 -11.88 6.54 -7.14
CA HIS A 132 -13.02 5.66 -6.88
C HIS A 132 -13.28 4.75 -8.09
N GLN A 133 -13.37 5.32 -9.31
CA GLN A 133 -13.59 4.54 -10.52
C GLN A 133 -12.50 3.48 -10.73
N ARG A 134 -11.24 3.81 -10.45
CA ARG A 134 -10.12 2.87 -10.52
C ARG A 134 -10.32 1.70 -9.55
N HIS A 135 -10.74 2.01 -8.32
CA HIS A 135 -10.96 1.01 -7.28
C HIS A 135 -12.14 0.08 -7.61
N GLU A 136 -13.25 0.62 -8.13
CA GLU A 136 -14.40 -0.16 -8.61
C GLU A 136 -14.01 -1.12 -9.74
N LEU A 137 -13.22 -0.65 -10.73
CA LEU A 137 -12.75 -1.50 -11.81
C LEU A 137 -11.86 -2.64 -11.29
N PHE A 138 -10.99 -2.37 -10.32
CA PHE A 138 -10.19 -3.40 -9.67
C PHE A 138 -11.07 -4.44 -8.99
N TRP A 139 -12.05 -3.99 -8.20
CA TRP A 139 -12.97 -4.87 -7.48
C TRP A 139 -13.82 -5.74 -8.41
N GLN A 140 -14.24 -5.22 -9.56
CA GLN A 140 -15.00 -5.96 -10.58
C GLN A 140 -14.14 -6.95 -11.38
N GLY A 141 -12.83 -7.08 -11.10
CA GLY A 141 -11.91 -7.92 -11.86
C GLY A 141 -11.49 -7.31 -13.21
N HIS A 142 -11.76 -6.03 -13.44
CA HIS A 142 -11.40 -5.26 -14.63
C HIS A 142 -10.18 -4.34 -14.41
N GLY A 143 -9.43 -4.54 -13.32
CA GLY A 143 -8.37 -3.63 -12.85
C GLY A 143 -7.20 -3.38 -13.82
N HIS A 144 -7.03 -4.18 -14.88
CA HIS A 144 -6.01 -3.93 -15.91
C HIS A 144 -6.44 -2.92 -16.98
N GLN A 145 -7.76 -2.69 -17.13
CA GLN A 145 -8.27 -1.77 -18.15
C GLN A 145 -8.20 -0.33 -17.64
N ASN A 146 -7.33 0.49 -18.24
CA ASN A 146 -7.24 1.94 -18.00
C ASN A 146 -6.89 2.37 -16.55
N SER A 147 -6.41 1.47 -15.70
CA SER A 147 -6.05 1.78 -14.30
C SER A 147 -4.94 2.82 -14.19
N GLN A 148 -3.91 2.71 -15.03
CA GLN A 148 -2.84 3.71 -15.10
C GLN A 148 -3.37 5.07 -15.58
N GLY A 149 -4.20 5.08 -16.63
CA GLY A 149 -4.79 6.33 -17.15
C GLY A 149 -5.73 7.02 -16.16
N LEU A 150 -6.43 6.28 -15.29
CA LEU A 150 -7.23 6.83 -14.19
C LEU A 150 -6.35 7.37 -13.07
N MET A 151 -5.26 6.68 -12.74
CA MET A 151 -4.27 7.17 -11.77
C MET A 151 -3.61 8.46 -12.26
N ASP A 152 -3.21 8.52 -13.53
CA ASP A 152 -2.63 9.73 -14.14
C ASP A 152 -3.62 10.90 -14.11
N GLN A 153 -4.91 10.64 -14.39
CA GLN A 153 -5.95 11.66 -14.27
C GLN A 153 -6.17 12.14 -12.83
N ALA A 154 -6.07 11.24 -11.85
CA ALA A 154 -6.12 11.61 -10.44
C ALA A 154 -4.93 12.50 -10.06
N HIS A 155 -3.70 12.14 -10.46
CA HIS A 155 -2.51 12.96 -10.25
C HIS A 155 -2.62 14.35 -10.90
N GLN A 156 -3.05 14.40 -12.16
CA GLN A 156 -3.23 15.67 -12.89
C GLN A 156 -4.30 16.55 -12.24
N SER A 157 -5.43 15.96 -11.83
CA SER A 157 -6.51 16.70 -11.18
C SER A 157 -6.10 17.18 -9.78
N TYR A 158 -5.38 16.36 -9.01
CA TYR A 158 -4.78 16.77 -7.75
C TYR A 158 -3.82 17.96 -7.93
N ALA A 159 -2.90 17.88 -8.88
CA ALA A 159 -1.95 18.97 -9.15
C ALA A 159 -2.65 20.28 -9.52
N ARG A 160 -3.72 20.21 -10.34
CA ARG A 160 -4.55 21.38 -10.66
C ARG A 160 -5.28 21.92 -9.44
N ALA A 161 -5.84 21.06 -8.59
CA ALA A 161 -6.52 21.47 -7.37
C ALA A 161 -5.57 22.25 -6.45
N VAL A 162 -4.33 21.77 -6.27
CA VAL A 162 -3.29 22.46 -5.49
C VAL A 162 -2.87 23.79 -6.15
N SER A 163 -2.74 23.82 -7.48
CA SER A 163 -2.42 25.06 -8.20
C SER A 163 -3.49 26.14 -8.02
N TYR A 164 -4.77 25.79 -8.20
CA TYR A 164 -5.88 26.73 -8.02
C TYR A 164 -6.13 27.09 -6.54
N ALA A 165 -5.66 26.28 -5.60
CA ALA A 165 -5.75 26.59 -4.17
C ALA A 165 -5.01 27.89 -3.81
N GLN A 166 -3.99 28.27 -4.58
CA GLN A 166 -3.19 29.48 -4.35
C GLN A 166 -4.03 30.77 -4.48
N ASP A 167 -5.07 30.75 -5.30
CA ASP A 167 -5.97 31.89 -5.54
C ASP A 167 -7.11 31.97 -4.51
N LEU A 168 -7.33 30.89 -3.76
CA LEU A 168 -8.43 30.78 -2.79
C LEU A 168 -8.01 31.35 -1.43
N LYS A 169 -8.67 32.42 -0.98
CA LYS A 169 -8.34 33.11 0.28
C LYS A 169 -9.31 32.84 1.42
N ASP A 170 -10.51 32.36 1.12
CA ASP A 170 -11.52 32.11 2.14
C ASP A 170 -11.16 30.86 2.96
N PRO A 171 -11.00 30.98 4.29
CA PRO A 171 -10.54 29.87 5.13
C PRO A 171 -11.54 28.72 5.21
N THR A 172 -12.84 28.98 5.08
CA THR A 172 -13.89 27.94 5.11
C THR A 172 -13.84 27.08 3.85
N ARG A 173 -13.64 27.72 2.69
CA ARG A 173 -13.48 27.02 1.40
C ARG A 173 -12.15 26.28 1.33
N LEU A 174 -11.07 26.87 1.83
CA LEU A 174 -9.75 26.22 1.95
C LEU A 174 -9.82 25.00 2.87
N LEU A 175 -10.53 25.08 4.00
CA LEU A 175 -10.76 23.93 4.89
C LEU A 175 -11.43 22.79 4.13
N SER A 176 -12.52 23.09 3.40
CA SER A 176 -13.24 22.08 2.61
C SER A 176 -12.35 21.44 1.54
N LEU A 177 -11.54 22.25 0.85
CA LEU A 177 -10.56 21.75 -0.11
C LEU A 177 -9.49 20.88 0.56
N SER A 178 -8.96 21.29 1.71
CA SER A 178 -7.95 20.57 2.48
C SER A 178 -8.42 19.17 2.89
N LEU A 179 -9.68 19.02 3.31
CA LEU A 179 -10.28 17.70 3.64
C LEU A 179 -10.41 16.80 2.40
N ALA A 180 -10.75 17.39 1.24
CA ALA A 180 -10.79 16.65 -0.02
C ALA A 180 -9.39 16.23 -0.48
N LEU A 181 -8.38 17.11 -0.38
CA LEU A 181 -6.98 16.81 -0.71
C LEU A 181 -6.39 15.75 0.22
N LEU A 182 -6.69 15.80 1.51
CA LEU A 182 -6.36 14.76 2.49
C LEU A 182 -6.90 13.39 2.05
N SER A 183 -8.16 13.34 1.64
CA SER A 183 -8.78 12.09 1.17
C SER A 183 -8.12 11.57 -0.12
N ILE A 184 -7.75 12.47 -1.03
CA ILE A 184 -7.03 12.14 -2.27
C ILE A 184 -5.65 11.55 -1.95
N THR A 185 -4.85 12.21 -1.11
CA THR A 185 -3.50 11.73 -0.78
C THR A 185 -3.54 10.42 0.00
N ASN A 186 -4.53 10.23 0.88
CA ASN A 186 -4.79 8.94 1.53
C ASN A 186 -5.05 7.82 0.51
N MET A 187 -5.94 8.06 -0.45
CA MET A 187 -6.27 7.06 -1.48
C MET A 187 -5.11 6.78 -2.46
N MET A 188 -4.20 7.73 -2.65
CA MET A 188 -3.03 7.59 -3.50
C MET A 188 -1.84 6.94 -2.78
N GLY A 189 -1.90 6.77 -1.47
CA GLY A 189 -0.77 6.30 -0.65
C GLY A 189 0.35 7.34 -0.49
N ARG A 190 0.02 8.63 -0.58
CA ARG A 190 0.97 9.75 -0.41
C ARG A 190 0.87 10.28 1.01
N TRP A 191 1.32 9.47 1.95
CA TRP A 191 1.08 9.68 3.38
C TRP A 191 1.71 10.98 3.89
N SER A 192 2.96 11.28 3.51
CA SER A 192 3.64 12.53 3.92
C SER A 192 2.84 13.79 3.54
N GLU A 193 2.17 13.79 2.38
CA GLU A 193 1.29 14.88 1.96
C GLU A 193 -0.06 14.87 2.68
N SER A 194 -0.58 13.69 3.05
CA SER A 194 -1.76 13.60 3.92
C SER A 194 -1.52 14.31 5.26
N GLN A 195 -0.32 14.19 5.83
CA GLN A 195 0.07 14.89 7.06
C GLN A 195 0.04 16.43 6.89
N VAL A 196 0.47 16.93 5.74
CA VAL A 196 0.40 18.36 5.42
C VAL A 196 -1.06 18.83 5.39
N HIS A 197 -1.94 18.08 4.72
CA HIS A 197 -3.35 18.46 4.58
C HIS A 197 -4.11 18.37 5.90
N ILE A 198 -3.89 17.34 6.74
CA ILE A 198 -4.58 17.24 8.04
C ILE A 198 -4.12 18.36 9.01
N THR A 199 -2.83 18.69 9.02
CA THR A 199 -2.29 19.81 9.80
C THR A 199 -2.85 21.15 9.32
N ALA A 200 -2.98 21.34 8.01
CA ALA A 200 -3.61 22.51 7.43
C ALA A 200 -5.10 22.59 7.82
N GLY A 201 -5.82 21.47 7.81
CA GLY A 201 -7.22 21.39 8.23
C GLY A 201 -7.46 21.95 9.63
N HIS A 202 -6.63 21.57 10.62
CA HIS A 202 -6.70 22.11 11.98
C HIS A 202 -6.46 23.62 12.04
N ARG A 203 -5.44 24.11 11.32
CA ARG A 203 -5.12 25.55 11.27
C ARG A 203 -6.25 26.35 10.60
N LEU A 204 -6.78 25.84 9.49
CA LEU A 204 -7.85 26.47 8.71
C LEU A 204 -9.17 26.47 9.48
N LEU A 205 -9.48 25.41 10.23
CA LEU A 205 -10.66 25.37 11.10
C LEU A 205 -10.60 26.45 12.17
N LYS A 206 -9.43 26.67 12.77
CA LYS A 206 -9.22 27.77 13.73
C LYS A 206 -9.39 29.16 13.09
N GLN A 207 -8.94 29.33 11.84
CA GLN A 207 -9.06 30.60 11.10
C GLN A 207 -10.47 30.88 10.61
N ALA A 208 -11.19 29.85 10.14
CA ALA A 208 -12.57 29.96 9.65
C ALA A 208 -13.55 30.28 10.78
N GLY A 209 -13.19 29.96 12.02
CA GLY A 209 -13.99 30.24 13.21
C GLY A 209 -15.14 29.25 13.42
N THR A 210 -15.90 29.48 14.47
CA THR A 210 -17.02 28.63 14.88
C THR A 210 -18.32 29.14 14.26
N GLY A 211 -18.99 28.30 13.46
CA GLY A 211 -20.29 28.66 12.88
C GLY A 211 -20.93 27.53 12.09
N GLU A 212 -22.17 27.73 11.64
CA GLU A 212 -22.91 26.72 10.86
C GLU A 212 -22.15 26.32 9.58
N ALA A 213 -21.46 27.27 8.95
CA ALA A 213 -20.70 27.05 7.73
C ALA A 213 -19.45 26.15 7.89
N THR A 214 -18.90 26.02 9.11
CA THR A 214 -17.72 25.19 9.39
C THR A 214 -18.05 23.89 10.13
N MET A 215 -19.30 23.73 10.57
CA MET A 215 -19.74 22.63 11.43
C MET A 215 -19.50 21.27 10.78
N SER A 216 -20.08 21.03 9.60
CA SER A 216 -19.93 19.80 8.82
C SER A 216 -18.46 19.46 8.49
N ALA A 217 -17.64 20.47 8.16
CA ALA A 217 -16.22 20.29 7.90
C ALA A 217 -15.46 19.91 9.18
N ALA A 218 -15.83 20.47 10.33
CA ALA A 218 -15.28 20.09 11.64
C ALA A 218 -15.65 18.65 12.02
N GLU A 219 -16.87 18.20 11.71
CA GLU A 219 -17.29 16.80 11.89
C GLU A 219 -16.40 15.86 11.09
N ILE A 220 -16.16 16.18 9.81
CA ILE A 220 -15.32 15.37 8.94
C ILE A 220 -13.87 15.37 9.40
N LEU A 221 -13.32 16.52 9.80
CA LEU A 221 -11.97 16.58 10.35
C LEU A 221 -11.82 15.64 11.56
N THR A 222 -12.80 15.61 12.46
CA THR A 222 -12.78 14.73 13.64
C THR A 222 -12.78 13.24 13.24
N ARG A 223 -13.50 12.86 12.19
CA ARG A 223 -13.53 11.48 11.68
C ARG A 223 -12.23 11.11 10.96
N LEU A 224 -11.66 12.03 10.18
CA LEU A 224 -10.39 11.82 9.49
C LEU A 224 -9.19 11.81 10.45
N ASP A 225 -9.23 12.60 11.52
CA ASP A 225 -8.28 12.49 12.64
C ASP A 225 -8.29 11.09 13.22
N LEU A 226 -9.47 10.52 13.51
CA LEU A 226 -9.57 9.16 14.03
C LEU A 226 -8.99 8.13 13.05
N GLN A 227 -9.23 8.32 11.75
CA GLN A 227 -8.63 7.48 10.72
C GLN A 227 -7.10 7.53 10.78
N ALA A 228 -6.53 8.74 10.87
CA ALA A 228 -5.08 8.95 10.92
C ALA A 228 -4.45 8.45 12.23
N MET A 229 -5.06 8.73 13.39
CA MET A 229 -4.56 8.25 14.70
C MET A 229 -4.56 6.74 14.83
N THR A 230 -5.47 6.06 14.11
CA THR A 230 -5.55 4.58 14.16
C THR A 230 -4.61 3.91 13.18
N PHE A 231 -4.11 4.63 12.17
CA PHE A 231 -3.18 4.11 11.17
C PHE A 231 -1.74 4.45 11.54
N SER A 232 -0.96 3.43 11.87
CA SER A 232 0.39 3.60 12.40
C SER A 232 1.44 3.54 11.28
N ASP A 233 1.68 4.66 10.59
CA ASP A 233 2.69 4.78 9.51
C ASP A 233 3.71 5.89 9.81
N SER A 234 4.99 5.50 9.82
CA SER A 234 6.13 6.37 10.14
C SER A 234 6.46 7.38 9.04
N SER A 235 5.97 7.18 7.81
CA SER A 235 6.12 8.13 6.71
C SER A 235 5.15 9.31 6.81
N ALA A 236 4.17 9.22 7.71
CA ALA A 236 3.18 10.27 7.99
C ALA A 236 2.67 10.18 9.43
N PRO A 237 3.56 10.34 10.43
CA PRO A 237 3.15 10.22 11.82
C PRO A 237 2.09 11.29 12.11
N TYR A 238 1.02 10.88 12.77
CA TYR A 238 0.02 11.82 13.25
C TYR A 238 0.68 12.78 14.24
N SER A 239 0.53 14.10 14.03
CA SER A 239 1.23 15.10 14.83
C SER A 239 0.43 15.40 16.10
N TYR A 240 0.48 14.48 17.07
CA TYR A 240 -0.24 14.59 18.33
C TYR A 240 0.07 15.90 19.07
N ASP A 241 1.33 16.36 19.06
CA ASP A 241 1.76 17.62 19.69
C ASP A 241 1.12 18.88 19.09
N ASN A 242 0.96 18.90 17.77
CA ASN A 242 0.43 20.07 17.04
C ASN A 242 -1.09 20.02 16.86
N THR A 243 -1.72 18.91 17.24
CA THR A 243 -3.17 18.71 17.09
C THR A 243 -3.90 19.31 18.29
N PRO A 244 -4.97 20.11 18.08
CA PRO A 244 -5.80 20.58 19.19
C PRO A 244 -6.40 19.41 19.99
N ARG A 245 -6.25 19.45 21.33
CA ARG A 245 -6.85 18.44 22.24
C ARG A 245 -8.38 18.39 22.18
N SER A 246 -9.02 19.52 21.89
CA SER A 246 -10.46 19.63 21.65
C SER A 246 -10.69 20.52 20.43
N VAL A 247 -11.62 20.12 19.57
CA VAL A 247 -12.21 20.97 18.54
C VAL A 247 -13.48 21.58 19.12
N TYR A 248 -13.89 22.77 18.67
CA TYR A 248 -15.09 23.44 19.20
C TYR A 248 -16.35 22.57 19.08
N ILE A 249 -16.41 21.70 18.06
CA ILE A 249 -17.53 20.81 17.84
C ILE A 249 -17.66 19.77 18.95
N ASP A 250 -16.55 19.35 19.57
CA ASP A 250 -16.58 18.46 20.74
C ASP A 250 -17.25 19.14 21.94
N THR A 251 -16.96 20.43 22.13
CA THR A 251 -17.56 21.23 23.20
C THR A 251 -19.03 21.47 22.93
N LEU A 252 -19.39 21.80 21.69
CA LEU A 252 -20.78 21.97 21.26
C LEU A 252 -21.58 20.69 21.52
N MET A 253 -21.08 19.54 21.07
CA MET A 253 -21.76 18.25 21.24
C MET A 253 -21.90 17.85 22.72
N ARG A 254 -20.96 18.24 23.58
CA ARG A 254 -21.09 18.04 25.04
C ARG A 254 -22.22 18.87 25.64
N GLN A 255 -22.41 20.10 25.17
CA GLN A 255 -23.40 21.04 25.68
C GLN A 255 -24.83 20.81 25.15
N VAL A 256 -24.97 20.09 24.03
CA VAL A 256 -26.29 19.74 23.47
C VAL A 256 -27.12 18.97 24.51
N GLU A 257 -28.35 19.42 24.77
CA GLU A 257 -29.26 18.78 25.73
C GLU A 257 -29.79 17.44 25.21
N ARG A 258 -30.12 17.35 23.92
CA ARG A 258 -30.71 16.16 23.28
C ARG A 258 -30.10 15.90 21.91
N LEU A 259 -29.85 14.62 21.62
CA LEU A 259 -29.43 14.20 20.28
C LEU A 259 -30.64 14.15 19.34
N GLU A 260 -30.47 14.68 18.13
CA GLU A 260 -31.54 14.79 17.12
C GLU A 260 -31.35 13.78 15.97
N SER A 261 -30.13 13.23 15.81
CA SER A 261 -29.83 12.28 14.75
C SER A 261 -28.64 11.39 15.07
N TYR A 262 -28.55 10.25 14.39
CA TYR A 262 -27.36 9.39 14.44
C TYR A 262 -26.09 10.08 13.91
N ALA A 263 -26.22 11.08 13.04
CA ALA A 263 -25.07 11.88 12.59
C ALA A 263 -24.48 12.69 13.74
N GLN A 264 -25.34 13.39 14.50
CA GLN A 264 -24.94 14.16 15.68
C GLN A 264 -24.40 13.25 16.79
N ALA A 265 -25.06 12.11 17.03
CA ALA A 265 -24.57 11.10 17.97
C ALA A 265 -23.17 10.59 17.58
N GLY A 266 -22.95 10.35 16.28
CA GLY A 266 -21.66 9.99 15.72
C GLY A 266 -20.61 11.08 15.95
N THR A 267 -20.90 12.34 15.60
CA THR A 267 -19.98 13.45 15.84
C THR A 267 -19.52 13.52 17.30
N ALA A 268 -20.45 13.42 18.25
CA ALA A 268 -20.15 13.41 19.68
C ALA A 268 -19.27 12.20 20.08
N LEU A 269 -19.59 11.01 19.59
CA LEU A 269 -18.85 9.78 19.87
C LEU A 269 -17.42 9.79 19.31
N PHE A 270 -17.24 10.24 18.08
CA PHE A 270 -15.90 10.35 17.47
C PHE A 270 -15.04 11.40 18.18
N GLY A 271 -15.67 12.48 18.68
CA GLY A 271 -14.99 13.45 19.56
C GLY A 271 -14.51 12.82 20.88
N LEU A 272 -15.31 11.94 21.49
CA LEU A 272 -14.90 11.14 22.67
C LEU A 272 -13.73 10.21 22.33
N MET A 273 -13.83 9.49 21.21
CA MET A 273 -12.76 8.58 20.75
C MET A 273 -11.46 9.33 20.48
N ARG A 274 -11.52 10.48 19.81
CA ARG A 274 -10.31 11.28 19.54
C ARG A 274 -9.64 11.75 20.83
N ARG A 275 -10.41 12.20 21.82
CA ARG A 275 -9.85 12.54 23.13
C ARG A 275 -9.23 11.33 23.83
N PHE A 276 -9.85 10.16 23.72
CA PHE A 276 -9.26 8.91 24.25
C PHE A 276 -7.94 8.57 23.55
N MET A 277 -7.86 8.68 22.22
CA MET A 277 -6.63 8.39 21.48
C MET A 277 -5.50 9.38 21.84
N LEU A 278 -5.82 10.66 21.99
CA LEU A 278 -4.86 11.71 22.41
C LEU A 278 -4.32 11.51 23.83
N LEU A 279 -5.07 10.81 24.71
CA LEU A 279 -4.60 10.51 26.07
C LEU A 279 -3.36 9.61 26.06
N GLY A 280 -3.32 8.60 25.18
CA GLY A 280 -2.22 7.64 25.11
C GLY A 280 -0.84 8.26 24.86
N GLU A 281 -0.78 9.44 24.23
CA GLU A 281 0.45 10.19 23.99
C GLU A 281 0.83 11.10 25.17
N THR A 282 -0.16 11.74 25.83
CA THR A 282 0.12 12.62 26.97
C THR A 282 0.68 11.90 28.19
N LEU A 283 0.29 10.65 28.38
CA LEU A 283 0.71 9.78 29.49
C LEU A 283 2.16 9.24 29.27
N VAL A 284 2.73 9.41 28.08
CA VAL A 284 4.15 9.15 27.79
C VAL A 284 5.03 10.37 28.16
N ALA A 285 4.44 11.56 28.22
CA ALA A 285 5.15 12.84 28.34
C ALA A 285 5.10 13.48 29.74
N ASP A 286 4.23 13.02 30.65
CA ASP A 286 4.02 13.64 31.97
C ASP A 286 4.02 12.54 33.08
N ASP A 287 5.07 12.50 33.90
CA ASP A 287 5.30 11.53 35.01
C ASP A 287 4.33 11.76 36.22
N GLY A 288 3.04 12.04 35.98
CA GLY A 288 2.10 12.50 37.01
C GLY A 288 0.83 11.66 37.16
N GLU A 289 0.88 10.57 37.97
CA GLU A 289 -0.25 9.64 38.22
C GLU A 289 -1.59 10.31 38.60
N GLN A 290 -1.56 11.46 39.28
CA GLN A 290 -2.79 12.15 39.76
C GLN A 290 -3.57 12.89 38.66
N GLY A 291 -2.91 13.28 37.55
CA GLY A 291 -3.56 13.95 36.43
C GLY A 291 -4.28 12.96 35.50
N GLU A 292 -3.75 11.74 35.38
CA GLU A 292 -4.24 10.71 34.46
C GLU A 292 -5.62 10.19 34.87
N GLU A 293 -5.77 9.86 36.15
CA GLU A 293 -7.00 9.31 36.70
C GLU A 293 -8.16 10.31 36.57
N ALA A 294 -7.90 11.60 36.81
CA ALA A 294 -8.90 12.65 36.64
C ALA A 294 -9.39 12.78 35.19
N ILE A 295 -8.49 12.65 34.19
CA ILE A 295 -8.90 12.76 32.78
C ILE A 295 -9.70 11.53 32.33
N ILE A 296 -9.32 10.33 32.78
CA ILE A 296 -10.07 9.10 32.50
C ILE A 296 -11.46 9.17 33.14
N GLN A 297 -11.57 9.63 34.39
CA GLN A 297 -12.85 9.83 35.06
C GLN A 297 -13.76 10.81 34.32
N ASN A 298 -13.21 11.93 33.83
CA ASN A 298 -13.95 12.88 32.99
C ASN A 298 -14.45 12.23 31.69
N LEU A 299 -13.64 11.37 31.06
CA LEU A 299 -14.07 10.65 29.86
C LEU A 299 -15.18 9.64 30.15
N ILE A 300 -15.09 8.92 31.27
CA ILE A 300 -16.13 7.99 31.75
C ILE A 300 -17.44 8.75 32.03
N GLN A 301 -17.37 9.92 32.64
CA GLN A 301 -18.54 10.76 32.88
C GLN A 301 -19.14 11.28 31.56
N ASP A 302 -18.30 11.71 30.63
CA ASP A 302 -18.74 12.20 29.32
C ASP A 302 -19.40 11.10 28.48
N ILE A 303 -18.87 9.86 28.49
CA ILE A 303 -19.50 8.73 27.77
C ILE A 303 -20.82 8.32 28.43
N ALA A 304 -20.91 8.29 29.76
CA ALA A 304 -22.16 8.01 30.45
C ALA A 304 -23.24 9.07 30.14
N SER A 305 -22.85 10.35 30.12
CA SER A 305 -23.72 11.45 29.67
C SER A 305 -24.21 11.25 28.23
N TRP A 306 -23.30 10.86 27.32
CA TRP A 306 -23.65 10.55 25.93
C TRP A 306 -24.62 9.36 25.83
N GLU A 307 -24.44 8.32 26.64
CA GLU A 307 -25.31 7.13 26.67
C GLU A 307 -26.72 7.47 27.16
N TYR A 308 -26.87 8.27 28.21
CA TYR A 308 -28.19 8.75 28.63
C TYR A 308 -28.90 9.55 27.53
N LYS A 309 -28.15 10.41 26.80
CA LYS A 309 -28.70 11.15 25.65
C LYS A 309 -29.10 10.21 24.51
N MET A 310 -28.33 9.14 24.27
CA MET A 310 -28.69 8.10 23.30
C MET A 310 -29.95 7.33 23.71
N ALA A 311 -30.11 7.05 25.01
CA ALA A 311 -31.32 6.43 25.53
C ALA A 311 -32.56 7.29 25.25
N ASP A 312 -32.47 8.60 25.52
CA ASP A 312 -33.55 9.55 25.25
C ASP A 312 -33.87 9.68 23.77
N PHE A 313 -32.84 9.75 22.93
CA PHE A 313 -32.98 9.79 21.48
C PHE A 313 -33.65 8.52 20.92
N GLU A 314 -33.21 7.34 21.34
CA GLU A 314 -33.77 6.08 20.82
C GLU A 314 -35.17 5.74 21.36
N ARG A 315 -35.56 6.27 22.52
CA ARG A 315 -36.95 6.19 23.01
C ARG A 315 -37.94 6.89 22.08
N ASN A 316 -37.51 7.97 21.44
CA ASN A 316 -38.36 8.86 20.64
C ASN A 316 -38.13 8.69 19.12
N ARG A 317 -37.45 7.61 18.69
CA ARG A 317 -36.94 7.49 17.32
C ARG A 317 -37.99 7.16 16.27
N ASP A 318 -37.68 7.58 15.05
CA ASP A 318 -38.24 7.02 13.82
C ASP A 318 -37.48 5.72 13.44
N PRO A 319 -38.13 4.55 13.29
CA PRO A 319 -37.49 3.24 13.05
C PRO A 319 -36.72 3.09 11.71
N HIS A 320 -36.65 4.12 10.86
CA HIS A 320 -36.15 4.01 9.48
C HIS A 320 -34.62 4.01 9.30
N ASN A 321 -33.80 4.28 10.34
CA ASN A 321 -32.32 4.36 10.20
C ASN A 321 -31.55 3.26 10.95
N ALA A 322 -31.81 2.00 10.60
CA ALA A 322 -31.15 0.84 11.20
C ALA A 322 -29.62 0.84 10.99
N ILE A 323 -29.13 1.34 9.85
CA ILE A 323 -27.69 1.38 9.53
C ILE A 323 -26.96 2.32 10.49
N GLY A 324 -27.46 3.55 10.67
CA GLY A 324 -26.89 4.50 11.64
C GLY A 324 -26.90 3.94 13.05
N ALA A 325 -27.98 3.27 13.46
CA ALA A 325 -28.09 2.63 14.78
C ALA A 325 -27.02 1.57 15.04
N ILE A 326 -26.74 0.73 14.03
CA ILE A 326 -25.72 -0.33 14.12
C ILE A 326 -24.31 0.27 14.09
N SER A 327 -24.05 1.25 13.22
CA SER A 327 -22.76 1.97 13.14
C SER A 327 -22.40 2.62 14.47
N ILE A 328 -23.36 3.31 15.11
CA ILE A 328 -23.14 3.93 16.42
C ILE A 328 -22.85 2.88 17.50
N ARG A 329 -23.60 1.78 17.54
CA ARG A 329 -23.31 0.67 18.46
C ARG A 329 -21.92 0.07 18.23
N LEU A 330 -21.45 -0.04 16.99
CA LEU A 330 -20.14 -0.59 16.65
C LEU A 330 -19.00 0.26 17.23
N TYR A 331 -19.00 1.55 16.94
CA TYR A 331 -17.99 2.48 17.42
C TYR A 331 -18.08 2.75 18.93
N HIS A 332 -19.29 2.73 19.49
CA HIS A 332 -19.51 2.80 20.94
C HIS A 332 -18.91 1.58 21.64
N THR A 333 -19.18 0.38 21.12
CA THR A 333 -18.62 -0.87 21.65
C THR A 333 -17.09 -0.84 21.59
N LEU A 334 -16.51 -0.33 20.49
CA LEU A 334 -15.06 -0.15 20.37
C LEU A 334 -14.51 0.82 21.44
N LEU A 335 -15.12 1.99 21.62
CA LEU A 335 -14.68 2.96 22.63
C LEU A 335 -14.79 2.39 24.04
N ARG A 336 -15.92 1.76 24.38
CA ARG A 336 -16.14 1.12 25.68
C ARG A 336 -15.12 0.01 25.94
N MET A 337 -14.84 -0.84 24.95
CA MET A 337 -13.80 -1.85 25.04
C MET A 337 -12.44 -1.24 25.39
N CYS A 338 -12.05 -0.14 24.71
CA CYS A 338 -10.78 0.54 24.98
C CYS A 338 -10.73 1.18 26.38
N ILE A 339 -11.81 1.83 26.82
CA ILE A 339 -11.92 2.42 28.16
C ILE A 339 -11.84 1.33 29.25
N THR A 340 -12.59 0.24 29.10
CA THR A 340 -12.64 -0.87 30.06
C THR A 340 -11.33 -1.66 30.12
N ALA A 341 -10.57 -1.72 29.02
CA ALA A 341 -9.23 -2.31 29.00
C ALA A 341 -8.19 -1.45 29.71
N GLY A 342 -8.34 -0.12 29.66
CA GLY A 342 -7.34 0.83 30.13
C GLY A 342 -6.16 1.03 29.16
N GLY A 343 -5.48 2.17 29.30
CA GLY A 343 -4.35 2.56 28.42
C GLY A 343 -3.09 1.71 28.61
N TYR A 344 -2.82 1.28 29.85
CA TYR A 344 -1.58 0.58 30.23
C TYR A 344 -1.84 -0.72 30.99
N GLY A 345 -0.82 -1.58 31.02
CA GLY A 345 -0.84 -2.83 31.77
C GLY A 345 -0.46 -4.04 30.91
N PRO A 346 -0.55 -5.26 31.48
CA PRO A 346 -0.28 -6.48 30.74
C PRO A 346 -1.35 -6.71 29.67
N GLU A 347 -0.97 -7.27 28.54
CA GLU A 347 -1.90 -7.68 27.47
C GLU A 347 -2.88 -8.75 27.95
N ALA A 348 -2.54 -9.48 29.03
CA ALA A 348 -3.45 -10.25 29.90
C ALA A 348 -4.84 -9.61 30.09
N ARG A 349 -4.91 -8.27 30.21
CA ARG A 349 -6.16 -7.53 30.46
C ARG A 349 -7.23 -7.71 29.40
N TRP A 350 -6.86 -7.95 28.14
CA TRP A 350 -7.82 -8.08 27.04
C TRP A 350 -8.65 -9.38 27.12
N ASP A 351 -8.20 -10.42 27.85
CA ASP A 351 -8.90 -11.72 27.90
C ASP A 351 -10.27 -11.68 28.58
N ARG A 352 -10.52 -10.67 29.42
CA ARG A 352 -11.81 -10.46 30.09
C ARG A 352 -12.86 -9.80 29.18
N LEU A 353 -12.47 -9.39 27.97
CA LEU A 353 -13.29 -8.58 27.06
C LEU A 353 -13.86 -9.38 25.88
N LEU A 354 -14.00 -10.71 26.00
CA LEU A 354 -14.54 -11.56 24.92
C LEU A 354 -15.91 -11.09 24.42
N GLY A 355 -16.80 -10.64 25.32
CA GLY A 355 -18.13 -10.15 24.95
C GLY A 355 -18.08 -8.90 24.06
N TYR A 356 -17.08 -8.03 24.25
CA TYR A 356 -16.84 -6.88 23.38
C TYR A 356 -16.41 -7.30 21.98
N PHE A 357 -15.42 -8.19 21.89
CA PHE A 357 -14.90 -8.68 20.62
C PHE A 357 -15.99 -9.39 19.80
N GLU A 358 -16.80 -10.23 20.45
CA GLU A 358 -17.97 -10.87 19.85
C GLU A 358 -18.99 -9.87 19.32
N ARG A 359 -19.29 -8.84 20.12
CA ARG A 359 -20.24 -7.80 19.76
C ARG A 359 -19.75 -6.99 18.57
N ILE A 360 -18.47 -6.60 18.56
CA ILE A 360 -17.86 -5.85 17.44
C ILE A 360 -17.97 -6.63 16.13
N ILE A 361 -17.51 -7.90 16.10
CA ILE A 361 -17.55 -8.69 14.85
C ILE A 361 -18.98 -8.96 14.39
N THR A 362 -19.91 -9.17 15.33
CA THR A 362 -21.32 -9.42 15.01
C THR A 362 -22.01 -8.16 14.46
N LEU A 363 -21.75 -6.99 15.06
CA LEU A 363 -22.24 -5.71 14.53
C LEU A 363 -21.66 -5.41 13.15
N ALA A 364 -20.37 -5.68 12.93
CA ALA A 364 -19.72 -5.52 11.63
C ALA A 364 -20.34 -6.41 10.54
N GLU A 365 -20.58 -7.69 10.86
CA GLU A 365 -21.26 -8.64 9.96
C GLU A 365 -22.71 -8.23 9.67
N LEU A 366 -23.43 -7.75 10.67
CA LEU A 366 -24.81 -7.26 10.53
C LEU A 366 -24.85 -6.01 9.63
N LEU A 367 -23.95 -5.06 9.86
CA LEU A 367 -23.85 -3.83 9.09
C LEU A 367 -23.52 -4.12 7.62
N TRP A 368 -22.57 -5.04 7.38
CA TRP A 368 -22.22 -5.51 6.05
C TRP A 368 -23.38 -6.22 5.35
N SER A 369 -24.13 -7.07 6.07
CA SER A 369 -25.24 -7.85 5.52
C SER A 369 -26.48 -6.99 5.23
N ASN A 370 -26.72 -5.95 6.03
CA ASN A 370 -27.85 -5.04 5.91
C ASN A 370 -27.61 -3.85 4.96
N THR A 371 -26.47 -3.81 4.25
CA THR A 371 -26.22 -2.76 3.27
C THR A 371 -27.14 -2.97 2.04
N PRO A 372 -28.15 -2.12 1.79
CA PRO A 372 -29.20 -2.38 0.82
C PRO A 372 -28.64 -2.54 -0.59
N SER A 373 -29.20 -3.46 -1.40
CA SER A 373 -28.81 -3.65 -2.81
C SER A 373 -29.05 -2.43 -3.71
N THR A 374 -29.82 -1.45 -3.22
CA THR A 374 -30.11 -0.16 -3.87
C THR A 374 -29.08 0.91 -3.55
N HIS A 375 -28.34 0.79 -2.46
CA HIS A 375 -27.13 1.55 -2.23
C HIS A 375 -25.98 0.84 -2.95
N VAL A 376 -25.09 1.63 -3.54
CA VAL A 376 -23.86 1.13 -4.13
C VAL A 376 -23.12 0.41 -2.99
N GLN A 377 -23.03 -0.93 -3.03
CA GLN A 377 -22.06 -1.69 -2.23
C GLN A 377 -20.68 -1.35 -2.79
N SER A 378 -20.27 -0.10 -2.58
CA SER A 378 -19.00 0.42 -3.02
C SER A 378 -17.95 -0.20 -2.10
N PRO A 379 -16.91 -0.81 -2.66
CA PRO A 379 -15.76 -1.26 -1.88
C PRO A 379 -14.98 -0.08 -1.29
N LEU A 380 -15.35 1.18 -1.59
CA LEU A 380 -14.63 2.36 -1.14
C LEU A 380 -15.47 3.33 -0.28
N SER A 381 -14.87 3.81 0.80
CA SER A 381 -15.29 4.98 1.60
C SER A 381 -14.09 5.87 1.89
N LEU A 382 -14.31 7.20 1.97
CA LEU A 382 -13.26 8.13 2.39
C LEU A 382 -13.13 8.19 3.93
N GLU A 383 -14.18 7.84 4.65
CA GLU A 383 -14.26 7.87 6.12
C GLU A 383 -14.08 6.47 6.74
N PRO A 384 -13.70 6.40 8.03
CA PRO A 384 -13.69 5.15 8.80
C PRO A 384 -15.04 4.41 8.79
N GLY A 385 -15.00 3.08 8.74
CA GLY A 385 -16.20 2.23 8.86
C GLY A 385 -15.93 0.93 9.60
N LEU A 386 -15.81 -0.17 8.86
CA LEU A 386 -15.74 -1.53 9.41
C LEU A 386 -14.31 -1.97 9.74
N ILE A 387 -13.30 -1.43 9.04
CA ILE A 387 -11.96 -2.00 9.07
C ILE A 387 -11.31 -1.77 10.43
N VAL A 388 -11.34 -0.55 10.94
CA VAL A 388 -10.69 -0.19 12.23
C VAL A 388 -11.24 -1.00 13.41
N PRO A 389 -12.57 -1.07 13.66
CA PRO A 389 -13.10 -1.88 14.78
C PRO A 389 -12.73 -3.36 14.69
N VAL A 390 -12.81 -3.94 13.49
CA VAL A 390 -12.52 -5.37 13.28
C VAL A 390 -11.02 -5.64 13.38
N PHE A 391 -10.17 -4.76 12.83
CA PHE A 391 -8.71 -4.88 12.95
C PHE A 391 -8.26 -4.75 14.40
N MET A 392 -8.79 -3.78 15.16
CA MET A 392 -8.53 -3.65 16.60
C MET A 392 -8.93 -4.91 17.36
N THR A 393 -10.05 -5.55 16.97
CA THR A 393 -10.44 -6.85 17.50
C THR A 393 -9.42 -7.94 17.16
N CYS A 394 -8.94 -8.02 15.91
CA CYS A 394 -7.92 -8.99 15.51
C CYS A 394 -6.64 -8.82 16.32
N GLN A 395 -6.17 -7.57 16.43
CA GLN A 395 -4.92 -7.23 17.10
C GLN A 395 -5.01 -7.49 18.60
N ARG A 396 -6.11 -7.10 19.29
CA ARG A 396 -6.23 -7.16 20.76
C ARG A 396 -6.79 -8.49 21.30
N CYS A 397 -7.68 -9.15 20.57
CA CYS A 397 -8.31 -10.40 21.02
C CYS A 397 -7.33 -11.55 20.89
N ARG A 398 -7.00 -12.26 21.99
CA ARG A 398 -6.13 -13.46 21.95
C ARG A 398 -6.89 -14.76 21.69
N HIS A 399 -8.22 -14.72 21.63
CA HIS A 399 -9.02 -15.92 21.44
C HIS A 399 -8.95 -16.37 19.96
N PRO A 400 -8.36 -17.53 19.64
CA PRO A 400 -8.01 -17.88 18.27
C PRO A 400 -9.22 -17.99 17.35
N TRP A 401 -10.37 -18.44 17.85
CA TRP A 401 -11.59 -18.53 17.04
C TRP A 401 -12.16 -17.14 16.66
N LEU A 402 -12.21 -16.21 17.62
CA LEU A 402 -12.72 -14.85 17.36
C LEU A 402 -11.78 -14.11 16.41
N ARG A 403 -10.48 -14.25 16.64
CA ARG A 403 -9.45 -13.68 15.78
C ARG A 403 -9.56 -14.19 14.35
N ARG A 404 -9.67 -15.52 14.12
CA ARG A 404 -9.87 -16.09 12.77
C ARG A 404 -11.15 -15.59 12.10
N ARG A 405 -12.26 -15.50 12.85
CA ARG A 405 -13.54 -14.96 12.34
C ARG A 405 -13.38 -13.51 11.87
N CYS A 406 -12.69 -12.67 12.63
CA CYS A 406 -12.41 -11.29 12.25
C CYS A 406 -11.48 -11.19 11.03
N ILE A 407 -10.41 -11.98 10.97
CA ILE A 407 -9.49 -12.03 9.81
C ILE A 407 -10.24 -12.49 8.55
N ALA A 408 -11.05 -13.54 8.65
CA ALA A 408 -11.87 -14.03 7.54
C ALA A 408 -12.89 -12.97 7.07
N PHE A 409 -13.48 -12.21 8.00
CA PHE A 409 -14.35 -11.08 7.65
C PHE A 409 -13.60 -9.98 6.89
N LEU A 410 -12.39 -9.60 7.33
CA LEU A 410 -11.59 -8.59 6.64
C LEU A 410 -11.22 -9.01 5.20
N HIS A 411 -10.86 -10.28 4.98
CA HIS A 411 -10.66 -10.82 3.63
C HIS A 411 -11.95 -10.83 2.78
N LYS A 412 -13.10 -11.04 3.42
CA LYS A 412 -14.39 -11.16 2.74
C LYS A 412 -14.90 -9.83 2.17
N ILE A 413 -14.72 -8.73 2.90
CA ILE A 413 -15.37 -7.46 2.54
C ILE A 413 -14.68 -6.72 1.38
N LYS A 414 -13.40 -7.03 1.08
CA LYS A 414 -12.61 -6.43 -0.03
C LYS A 414 -12.81 -4.91 -0.13
N ARG A 415 -12.60 -4.21 0.99
CA ARG A 415 -12.98 -2.82 1.20
C ARG A 415 -11.77 -1.93 1.45
N GLN A 416 -11.83 -0.69 0.99
CA GLN A 416 -10.90 0.39 1.31
C GLN A 416 -11.65 1.54 2.03
N GLU A 417 -11.11 1.99 3.16
CA GLU A 417 -11.62 3.08 4.01
C GLU A 417 -10.49 4.10 4.22
N GLY A 418 -10.42 5.10 3.34
CA GLY A 418 -9.29 6.02 3.24
C GLY A 418 -7.97 5.29 3.10
N MET A 419 -7.11 5.41 4.12
CA MET A 419 -5.80 4.74 4.25
C MET A 419 -5.90 3.25 4.57
N TRP A 420 -7.02 2.78 5.12
CA TRP A 420 -7.21 1.38 5.49
C TRP A 420 -7.65 0.53 4.31
N SER A 421 -6.99 -0.62 4.12
CA SER A 421 -7.44 -1.69 3.21
C SER A 421 -7.75 -2.93 4.03
N SER A 422 -8.91 -3.56 3.79
CA SER A 422 -9.34 -4.73 4.55
C SER A 422 -8.40 -5.91 4.33
N ASP A 423 -7.90 -6.08 3.11
CA ASP A 423 -6.94 -7.14 2.77
C ASP A 423 -5.59 -6.89 3.44
N GLY A 424 -5.12 -5.63 3.44
CA GLY A 424 -3.88 -5.27 4.14
C GLY A 424 -3.99 -5.51 5.65
N ALA A 425 -5.11 -5.08 6.25
CA ALA A 425 -5.40 -5.31 7.66
C ALA A 425 -5.49 -6.81 8.00
N ALA A 426 -6.09 -7.63 7.12
CA ALA A 426 -6.16 -9.07 7.30
C ALA A 426 -4.76 -9.72 7.29
N VAL A 427 -3.91 -9.36 6.33
CA VAL A 427 -2.53 -9.89 6.24
C VAL A 427 -1.71 -9.51 7.47
N VAL A 428 -1.82 -8.27 7.96
CA VAL A 428 -1.16 -7.86 9.19
C VAL A 428 -1.67 -8.67 10.39
N ALA A 429 -2.98 -8.86 10.50
CA ALA A 429 -3.59 -9.65 11.57
C ALA A 429 -3.20 -11.13 11.52
N GLU A 430 -3.08 -11.73 10.33
CA GLU A 430 -2.52 -13.08 10.14
C GLU A 430 -1.09 -13.16 10.66
N LYS A 431 -0.26 -12.16 10.35
CA LYS A 431 1.13 -12.15 10.80
C LYS A 431 1.26 -12.02 12.32
N ILE A 432 0.41 -11.18 12.94
CA ILE A 432 0.32 -11.10 14.40
C ILE A 432 -0.05 -12.46 15.00
N MET A 433 -1.05 -13.13 14.41
CA MET A 433 -1.49 -14.45 14.87
C MET A 433 -0.38 -15.51 14.75
N GLU A 434 0.36 -15.51 13.64
CA GLU A 434 1.49 -16.41 13.39
C GLU A 434 2.63 -16.20 14.40
N VAL A 435 3.02 -14.94 14.65
CA VAL A 435 4.09 -14.60 15.62
C VAL A 435 3.71 -15.01 17.04
N GLU A 436 2.42 -14.95 17.38
CA GLU A 436 1.89 -15.38 18.67
C GLU A 436 1.74 -16.91 18.81
N GLY A 437 2.19 -17.67 17.82
CA GLY A 437 2.13 -19.13 17.81
C GLY A 437 0.72 -19.69 17.55
N GLN A 438 -0.19 -18.87 17.03
CA GLN A 438 -1.54 -19.28 16.64
C GLN A 438 -1.62 -19.46 15.11
N MET A 439 -2.52 -20.34 14.66
CA MET A 439 -2.64 -20.68 13.23
C MET A 439 -3.94 -20.15 12.62
N TYR A 440 -3.79 -19.48 11.47
CA TYR A 440 -4.87 -19.14 10.54
C TYR A 440 -4.91 -20.19 9.41
N TYR A 441 -6.10 -20.60 8.95
CA TYR A 441 -6.26 -21.64 7.94
C TYR A 441 -6.99 -21.12 6.70
N THR A 442 -6.57 -21.59 5.52
CA THR A 442 -7.26 -21.26 4.26
C THR A 442 -8.71 -21.73 4.23
N SER A 443 -9.07 -22.78 4.98
CA SER A 443 -10.45 -23.24 5.13
C SER A 443 -11.37 -22.23 5.83
N ASP A 444 -10.81 -21.27 6.59
CA ASP A 444 -11.58 -20.20 7.25
C ASP A 444 -12.19 -19.22 6.23
N LEU A 445 -11.65 -19.18 5.00
CA LEU A 445 -12.15 -18.35 3.90
C LEU A 445 -13.35 -18.98 3.16
N SER A 446 -13.70 -20.24 3.44
CA SER A 446 -14.78 -20.94 2.73
C SER A 446 -16.17 -20.44 3.15
N ARG A 447 -17.09 -20.29 2.19
CA ARG A 447 -18.48 -19.83 2.46
C ARG A 447 -19.27 -20.78 3.36
N GLU A 448 -18.92 -22.07 3.36
CA GLU A 448 -19.56 -23.11 4.18
C GLU A 448 -19.21 -22.98 5.67
N ASN A 449 -18.05 -22.39 5.99
CA ASN A 449 -17.58 -22.19 7.36
C ASN A 449 -17.94 -20.81 7.93
N SER A 450 -18.72 -19.98 7.22
CA SER A 450 -19.17 -18.69 7.77
C SER A 450 -20.12 -18.94 8.95
N PRO A 451 -19.73 -18.59 10.20
CA PRO A 451 -20.60 -18.83 11.34
C PRO A 451 -21.90 -18.05 11.17
N SER A 452 -23.01 -18.64 11.63
CA SER A 452 -24.28 -17.91 11.70
C SER A 452 -24.10 -16.68 12.59
N PRO A 453 -24.67 -15.51 12.24
CA PRO A 453 -24.57 -14.32 13.08
C PRO A 453 -25.04 -14.67 14.48
N MET A 454 -24.17 -14.50 15.47
CA MET A 454 -24.58 -14.64 16.86
C MET A 454 -25.69 -13.62 17.14
N GLN A 455 -26.75 -14.04 17.83
CA GLN A 455 -27.72 -13.08 18.32
C GLN A 455 -27.04 -12.17 19.35
N ILE A 456 -27.13 -10.86 19.09
CA ILE A 456 -26.63 -9.81 19.98
C ILE A 456 -27.58 -9.73 21.16
N GLU A 457 -27.06 -9.95 22.36
CA GLU A 457 -27.79 -9.60 23.58
C GLU A 457 -27.74 -8.06 23.71
N GLU A 458 -28.90 -7.41 23.69
CA GLU A 458 -28.97 -5.95 23.76
C GLU A 458 -28.98 -5.50 25.21
N MET A 459 -27.91 -4.83 25.63
CA MET A 459 -27.87 -4.05 26.86
C MET A 459 -28.38 -2.64 26.57
N SER A 460 -29.25 -2.12 27.43
CA SER A 460 -29.82 -0.78 27.32
C SER A 460 -28.76 0.30 27.55
N TRP A 461 -28.98 1.50 27.01
CA TRP A 461 -28.05 2.61 27.17
C TRP A 461 -27.90 3.06 28.63
N GLU A 462 -28.95 2.94 29.44
CA GLU A 462 -28.92 3.22 30.88
C GLU A 462 -28.09 2.21 31.67
N GLU A 463 -28.18 0.93 31.31
CA GLU A 463 -27.31 -0.11 31.87
C GLU A 463 -25.85 0.15 31.51
N TRP A 464 -25.56 0.61 30.28
CA TRP A 464 -24.21 1.07 29.93
C TRP A 464 -23.75 2.24 30.82
N ALA A 465 -24.61 3.24 31.04
CA ALA A 465 -24.24 4.46 31.75
C ALA A 465 -23.98 4.27 33.25
N THR A 466 -24.65 3.30 33.87
CA THR A 466 -24.54 3.00 35.31
C THR A 466 -23.66 1.79 35.62
N GLY A 467 -23.50 0.88 34.66
CA GLY A 467 -22.79 -0.38 34.84
C GLY A 467 -21.28 -0.26 34.74
N ASP A 468 -20.58 -1.32 35.14
CA ASP A 468 -19.13 -1.48 34.96
C ASP A 468 -18.72 -1.74 33.49
N GLY A 469 -19.71 -1.83 32.60
CA GLY A 469 -19.52 -2.12 31.19
C GLY A 469 -19.09 -3.56 30.95
N GLN A 470 -19.34 -4.52 31.82
CA GLN A 470 -19.04 -5.92 31.48
C GLN A 470 -20.10 -6.47 30.51
N LEU A 471 -19.64 -6.95 29.36
CA LEU A 471 -20.49 -7.68 28.41
C LEU A 471 -20.33 -9.19 28.61
N PRO A 472 -21.43 -9.95 28.74
CA PRO A 472 -21.37 -11.39 28.76
C PRO A 472 -20.81 -11.92 27.43
N ALA A 473 -19.92 -12.90 27.52
CA ALA A 473 -19.35 -13.58 26.35
C ALA A 473 -19.97 -14.96 26.20
N LYS A 474 -20.35 -15.34 24.98
CA LYS A 474 -20.76 -16.73 24.70
C LYS A 474 -19.55 -17.63 24.45
N THR A 475 -18.46 -17.05 23.96
CA THR A 475 -17.17 -17.71 23.78
C THR A 475 -16.46 -17.81 25.12
N SER A 476 -15.88 -18.98 25.39
CA SER A 476 -15.14 -19.24 26.62
C SER A 476 -13.71 -19.70 26.32
N TRP A 477 -12.83 -19.52 27.30
CA TRP A 477 -11.45 -20.01 27.26
C TRP A 477 -11.32 -21.53 27.54
N ALA A 478 -12.43 -22.24 27.73
CA ALA A 478 -12.41 -23.65 28.12
C ALA A 478 -11.68 -24.51 27.07
N GLY A 479 -10.60 -25.17 27.49
CA GLY A 479 -9.79 -26.02 26.60
C GLY A 479 -8.92 -25.26 25.60
N ILE A 480 -8.78 -23.94 25.74
CA ILE A 480 -8.02 -23.10 24.79
C ILE A 480 -6.77 -22.54 25.47
N PRO A 481 -5.56 -22.86 24.97
CA PRO A 481 -4.33 -22.30 25.51
C PRO A 481 -4.27 -20.79 25.21
N ARG A 482 -3.86 -20.01 26.20
CA ARG A 482 -3.66 -18.57 26.08
C ARG A 482 -2.27 -18.26 25.51
N VAL A 483 -2.18 -17.21 24.69
CA VAL A 483 -0.90 -16.67 24.23
C VAL A 483 -0.16 -16.11 25.45
N PRO A 484 1.06 -16.58 25.77
CA PRO A 484 1.85 -16.06 26.89
C PRO A 484 2.17 -14.57 26.70
N GLU A 485 2.27 -13.82 27.80
CA GLU A 485 2.54 -12.38 27.79
C GLU A 485 3.82 -12.04 27.00
N LYS A 486 4.92 -12.76 27.23
CA LYS A 486 6.19 -12.59 26.49
C LYS A 486 6.07 -12.83 24.98
N GLY A 487 5.11 -13.66 24.57
CA GLY A 487 4.88 -14.00 23.16
C GLY A 487 3.85 -13.12 22.48
N ARG A 488 3.34 -12.08 23.17
CA ARG A 488 2.20 -11.29 22.72
C ARG A 488 2.63 -10.02 22.00
N VAL A 489 2.01 -9.72 20.86
CA VAL A 489 2.20 -8.43 20.18
C VAL A 489 1.38 -7.37 20.89
N ARG A 490 2.05 -6.32 21.38
CA ARG A 490 1.46 -5.15 22.04
C ARG A 490 1.06 -4.09 21.03
N ASP A 491 1.90 -3.84 20.03
CA ASP A 491 1.68 -2.77 19.06
C ASP A 491 2.23 -3.10 17.67
N THR A 492 1.80 -2.35 16.67
CA THR A 492 2.11 -2.61 15.27
C THR A 492 2.32 -1.30 14.52
N LEU A 493 3.48 -1.17 13.89
CA LEU A 493 3.82 -0.08 12.99
C LEU A 493 3.93 -0.63 11.57
N VAL A 494 3.32 0.05 10.62
CA VAL A 494 3.33 -0.31 9.20
C VAL A 494 4.04 0.81 8.44
N MET A 495 5.17 0.53 7.82
CA MET A 495 5.84 1.49 6.94
C MET A 495 5.68 1.05 5.50
N VAL A 496 5.08 1.88 4.66
CA VAL A 496 4.92 1.59 3.23
C VAL A 496 6.01 2.27 2.43
N GLU A 497 6.92 1.49 1.85
CA GLU A 497 7.90 1.97 0.88
C GLU A 497 7.31 1.87 -0.53
N ALA A 498 6.55 2.90 -0.92
CA ALA A 498 5.82 2.94 -2.19
C ALA A 498 6.73 2.76 -3.42
N GLU A 499 7.95 3.30 -3.39
CA GLU A 499 8.93 3.20 -4.50
C GLU A 499 9.44 1.77 -4.69
N GLN A 500 9.66 1.04 -3.59
CA GLN A 500 10.11 -0.36 -3.62
C GLN A 500 8.93 -1.35 -3.65
N LYS A 501 7.68 -0.87 -3.57
CA LYS A 501 6.47 -1.68 -3.38
C LYS A 501 6.59 -2.65 -2.21
N ARG A 502 7.26 -2.22 -1.14
CA ARG A 502 7.45 -3.00 0.08
C ARG A 502 6.62 -2.43 1.22
N VAL A 503 6.15 -3.31 2.09
CA VAL A 503 5.49 -2.94 3.35
C VAL A 503 6.33 -3.55 4.46
N HIS A 504 6.93 -2.71 5.29
CA HIS A 504 7.64 -3.12 6.49
C HIS A 504 6.65 -3.15 7.65
N LEU A 505 6.61 -4.27 8.33
CA LEU A 505 5.78 -4.46 9.52
C LEU A 505 6.69 -4.55 10.74
N SER A 506 6.64 -3.56 11.61
CA SER A 506 7.31 -3.61 12.92
C SER A 506 6.31 -4.03 13.98
N LEU A 507 6.57 -5.17 14.62
CA LEU A 507 5.75 -5.71 15.69
C LEU A 507 6.44 -5.44 17.02
N ILE A 508 5.77 -4.71 17.91
CA ILE A 508 6.27 -4.42 19.25
C ILE A 508 5.71 -5.48 20.19
N MET A 509 6.60 -6.32 20.74
CA MET A 509 6.23 -7.39 21.67
C MET A 509 5.99 -6.85 23.09
N SER A 510 5.14 -7.51 23.87
CA SER A 510 4.94 -7.16 25.27
C SER A 510 6.22 -7.46 26.08
N PRO A 511 6.68 -6.54 26.95
CA PRO A 511 7.75 -6.84 27.89
C PRO A 511 7.29 -8.00 28.80
N GLY A 512 8.19 -8.95 29.08
CA GLY A 512 7.91 -10.03 30.04
C GLY A 512 7.62 -9.47 31.45
N GLU A 513 7.21 -10.34 32.38
CA GLU A 513 6.75 -9.99 33.73
C GLU A 513 7.73 -9.13 34.58
N ASP A 514 8.99 -8.96 34.16
CA ASP A 514 10.06 -8.30 34.93
C ASP A 514 10.35 -6.82 34.57
N LEU A 515 9.60 -6.17 33.68
CA LEU A 515 9.85 -4.76 33.29
C LEU A 515 8.59 -3.88 33.44
N LEU A 516 8.24 -3.58 34.69
CA LEU A 516 7.43 -2.43 35.05
C LEU A 516 8.30 -1.16 34.94
N GLY A 517 8.08 -0.38 33.88
CA GLY A 517 8.62 0.98 33.77
C GLY A 517 9.85 1.10 32.88
N THR A 518 9.64 1.23 31.58
CA THR A 518 10.32 2.19 30.68
C THR A 518 9.83 1.94 29.25
N LEU A 519 9.38 2.99 28.57
CA LEU A 519 9.15 2.99 27.13
C LEU A 519 10.50 2.93 26.42
N GLY A 520 11.05 1.72 26.31
CA GLY A 520 12.17 1.43 25.42
C GLY A 520 11.65 1.23 24.01
N GLU A 521 12.14 2.04 23.06
CA GLU A 521 12.18 1.64 21.64
C GLU A 521 12.86 0.26 21.57
N VAL A 522 12.09 -0.77 21.28
CA VAL A 522 12.66 -1.99 20.72
C VAL A 522 12.60 -1.81 19.21
N ARG A 523 13.65 -1.18 18.67
CA ARG A 523 13.97 -1.37 17.25
C ARG A 523 14.07 -2.87 17.02
N ALA A 524 13.41 -3.38 15.99
CA ALA A 524 13.70 -4.71 15.51
C ALA A 524 15.22 -4.81 15.40
N GLU A 525 15.83 -5.79 16.08
CA GLU A 525 17.24 -6.11 15.86
C GLU A 525 17.36 -6.60 14.41
N THR A 526 17.49 -5.67 13.47
CA THR A 526 18.28 -5.93 12.26
C THR A 526 19.63 -6.39 12.80
N ALA A 527 19.98 -7.64 12.55
CA ALA A 527 21.26 -8.20 12.98
C ALA A 527 22.35 -7.15 12.68
N SER A 528 23.01 -6.66 13.73
CA SER A 528 23.98 -5.57 13.61
C SER A 528 25.00 -5.94 12.55
N HIS A 529 25.10 -5.12 11.51
CA HIS A 529 25.99 -5.35 10.37
C HIS A 529 26.86 -4.12 10.10
N PRO A 530 28.06 -4.28 9.53
CA PRO A 530 29.01 -3.18 9.32
C PRO A 530 28.75 -2.34 8.06
N TYR A 531 27.71 -2.65 7.28
CA TYR A 531 27.40 -2.03 5.99
C TYR A 531 26.61 -0.72 6.14
N TYR A 532 26.82 0.22 5.21
CA TYR A 532 26.20 1.53 5.22
C TYR A 532 25.11 1.65 4.14
N PRO A 533 23.94 2.25 4.45
CA PRO A 533 23.57 2.82 5.75
C PRO A 533 23.32 1.71 6.80
N LEU A 534 23.64 2.00 8.07
CA LEU A 534 23.61 1.00 9.17
C LEU A 534 22.22 0.43 9.47
N ASN A 535 21.16 1.12 9.02
CA ASN A 535 19.78 0.69 9.12
C ASN A 535 19.29 -0.06 7.85
N ALA A 536 20.18 -0.39 6.92
CA ALA A 536 19.81 -1.16 5.73
C ALA A 536 19.24 -2.52 6.14
N PRO A 537 18.10 -2.96 5.57
CA PRO A 537 17.52 -4.25 5.92
C PRO A 537 18.27 -5.39 5.23
N LEU A 538 19.28 -5.95 5.89
CA LEU A 538 19.97 -7.17 5.44
C LEU A 538 19.37 -8.41 6.10
N ALA A 539 18.27 -8.90 5.52
CA ALA A 539 17.59 -10.10 6.00
C ALA A 539 18.55 -11.30 6.05
N HIS A 540 18.55 -12.02 7.17
CA HIS A 540 19.40 -13.19 7.40
C HIS A 540 20.91 -12.91 7.32
N TYR A 541 21.36 -11.68 7.62
CA TYR A 541 22.79 -11.36 7.66
C TYR A 541 23.58 -12.33 8.52
N ALA A 542 24.59 -12.94 7.92
CA ALA A 542 25.60 -13.74 8.61
C ALA A 542 26.97 -13.10 8.39
N ALA A 543 27.68 -12.80 9.47
CA ALA A 543 29.06 -12.33 9.40
C ALA A 543 29.96 -13.37 8.72
N ASN A 544 31.03 -12.91 8.07
CA ASN A 544 32.02 -13.81 7.45
C ASN A 544 32.65 -14.70 8.52
N SER A 545 32.71 -16.01 8.25
CA SER A 545 33.45 -16.96 9.09
C SER A 545 34.97 -16.82 8.91
N LEU A 546 35.42 -16.37 7.73
CA LEU A 546 36.81 -16.07 7.43
C LEU A 546 37.13 -14.59 7.68
N SER A 547 38.35 -14.32 8.15
CA SER A 547 38.82 -12.95 8.36
C SER A 547 39.18 -12.27 7.04
N SER A 548 39.07 -10.93 6.99
CA SER A 548 39.42 -10.13 5.80
C SER A 548 40.80 -10.44 5.21
N PRO A 549 41.88 -10.61 6.02
CA PRO A 549 43.19 -11.01 5.47
C PRO A 549 43.18 -12.38 4.77
N VAL A 550 42.41 -13.35 5.28
CA VAL A 550 42.28 -14.68 4.67
C VAL A 550 41.49 -14.60 3.37
N LEU A 551 40.45 -13.79 3.32
CA LEU A 551 39.66 -13.54 2.11
C LEU A 551 40.53 -12.88 1.02
N VAL A 552 41.25 -11.81 1.35
CA VAL A 552 42.17 -11.15 0.43
C VAL A 552 43.27 -12.11 -0.05
N ALA A 553 43.87 -12.89 0.84
CA ALA A 553 44.87 -13.89 0.48
C ALA A 553 44.31 -14.97 -0.47
N SER A 554 43.06 -15.40 -0.24
CA SER A 554 42.37 -16.37 -1.09
C SER A 554 42.13 -15.81 -2.50
N PHE A 555 41.70 -14.54 -2.61
CA PHE A 555 41.52 -13.87 -3.89
C PHE A 555 42.84 -13.71 -4.66
N VAL A 556 43.92 -13.33 -3.97
CA VAL A 556 45.26 -13.21 -4.55
C VAL A 556 45.78 -14.57 -5.02
N ALA A 557 45.63 -15.63 -4.21
CA ALA A 557 46.02 -16.98 -4.59
C ALA A 557 45.26 -17.47 -5.83
N GLY A 558 43.95 -17.21 -5.90
CA GLY A 558 43.13 -17.51 -7.08
C GLY A 558 43.62 -16.77 -8.33
N SER A 559 43.94 -15.49 -8.20
CA SER A 559 44.48 -14.67 -9.30
C SER A 559 45.84 -15.19 -9.80
N ILE A 560 46.74 -15.58 -8.88
CA ILE A 560 48.03 -16.18 -9.22
C ILE A 560 47.85 -17.50 -9.96
N ALA A 561 46.91 -18.35 -9.51
CA ALA A 561 46.61 -19.62 -10.18
C ALA A 561 46.09 -19.39 -11.60
N ILE A 562 45.19 -18.43 -11.80
CA ILE A 562 44.69 -18.03 -13.13
C ILE A 562 45.85 -17.60 -14.03
N PHE A 563 46.76 -16.75 -13.54
CA PHE A 563 47.92 -16.30 -14.30
C PHE A 563 48.87 -17.45 -14.66
N ALA A 564 49.16 -18.35 -13.71
CA ALA A 564 50.02 -19.50 -13.95
C ALA A 564 49.45 -20.42 -15.05
N VAL A 565 48.16 -20.76 -14.96
CA VAL A 565 47.47 -21.57 -15.98
C VAL A 565 47.48 -20.87 -17.34
N THR A 566 47.21 -19.56 -17.37
CA THR A 566 47.22 -18.78 -18.61
C THR A 566 48.61 -18.79 -19.26
N LEU A 567 49.67 -18.60 -18.49
CA LEU A 567 51.05 -18.66 -18.99
C LEU A 567 51.41 -20.04 -19.56
N LEU A 568 50.99 -21.11 -18.88
CA LEU A 568 51.18 -22.48 -19.36
C LEU A 568 50.45 -22.71 -20.70
N LEU A 569 49.21 -22.22 -20.83
CA LEU A 569 48.44 -22.34 -22.07
C LEU A 569 49.07 -21.53 -23.22
N ILE A 570 49.64 -20.35 -22.94
CA ILE A 570 50.39 -19.57 -23.93
C ILE A 570 51.63 -20.35 -24.38
N GLN A 571 52.38 -20.95 -23.45
CA GLN A 571 53.56 -21.76 -23.78
C GLN A 571 53.20 -22.98 -24.62
N GLN A 572 52.10 -23.67 -24.28
CA GLN A 572 51.60 -24.83 -25.04
C GLN A 572 51.06 -24.46 -26.43
N SER A 573 50.74 -23.19 -26.68
CA SER A 573 50.23 -22.76 -27.98
C SER A 573 51.24 -22.89 -29.14
N GLY A 574 52.53 -23.05 -28.81
CA GLY A 574 53.62 -23.18 -29.79
C GLY A 574 53.94 -21.89 -30.56
N ARG A 575 53.32 -20.75 -30.20
CA ARG A 575 53.57 -19.44 -30.83
C ARG A 575 54.40 -18.53 -29.93
N THR A 576 55.30 -17.76 -30.55
CA THR A 576 56.04 -16.70 -29.87
C THR A 576 55.15 -15.47 -29.72
N VAL A 577 54.66 -15.22 -28.50
CA VAL A 577 53.81 -14.06 -28.16
C VAL A 577 54.66 -12.96 -27.52
N SER A 578 54.46 -11.69 -27.91
CA SER A 578 55.22 -10.56 -27.36
C SER A 578 54.89 -10.31 -25.88
N LYS A 579 55.81 -9.70 -25.12
CA LYS A 579 55.58 -9.40 -23.69
C LYS A 579 54.30 -8.58 -23.45
N VAL A 580 54.03 -7.61 -24.31
CA VAL A 580 52.81 -6.78 -24.25
C VAL A 580 51.57 -7.65 -24.50
N ALA A 581 51.59 -8.49 -25.54
CA ALA A 581 50.47 -9.39 -25.84
C ALA A 581 50.25 -10.44 -24.75
N THR A 582 51.31 -10.94 -24.12
CA THR A 582 51.22 -11.82 -22.95
C THR A 582 50.54 -11.11 -21.78
N GLY A 583 50.95 -9.87 -21.47
CA GLY A 583 50.30 -9.06 -20.43
C GLY A 583 48.82 -8.80 -20.72
N THR A 584 48.47 -8.46 -21.97
CA THR A 584 47.07 -8.26 -22.39
C THR A 584 46.26 -9.57 -22.31
N THR A 585 46.87 -10.72 -22.64
CA THR A 585 46.21 -12.03 -22.53
C THR A 585 45.94 -12.39 -21.07
N LEU A 586 46.88 -12.13 -20.17
CA LEU A 586 46.71 -12.34 -18.72
C LEU A 586 45.59 -11.45 -18.17
N TRP A 587 45.56 -10.18 -18.57
CA TRP A 587 44.50 -9.25 -18.22
C TRP A 587 43.12 -9.78 -18.64
N PHE A 588 42.91 -10.07 -19.93
CA PHE A 588 41.60 -10.54 -20.41
C PHE A 588 41.21 -11.92 -19.84
N THR A 589 42.17 -12.78 -19.52
CA THR A 589 41.84 -14.06 -18.87
C THR A 589 41.38 -13.84 -17.43
N LEU A 590 42.05 -12.95 -16.68
CA LEU A 590 41.58 -12.54 -15.35
C LEU A 590 40.21 -11.87 -15.42
N CYS A 591 39.98 -11.00 -16.40
CA CYS A 591 38.67 -10.37 -16.61
C CYS A 591 37.58 -11.40 -16.88
N GLY A 592 37.87 -12.37 -17.76
CA GLY A 592 36.98 -13.48 -18.05
C GLY A 592 36.56 -14.23 -16.78
N CYS A 593 37.53 -14.52 -15.90
CA CYS A 593 37.27 -15.21 -14.65
C CYS A 593 36.46 -14.37 -13.65
N ILE A 594 36.81 -13.09 -13.47
CA ILE A 594 36.08 -12.21 -12.53
C ILE A 594 34.65 -12.03 -13.01
N HIS A 595 34.44 -11.63 -14.26
CA HIS A 595 33.09 -11.40 -14.79
C HIS A 595 32.24 -12.68 -14.78
N LEU A 596 32.77 -13.79 -15.30
CA LEU A 596 31.95 -15.00 -15.44
C LEU A 596 31.68 -15.72 -14.12
N PHE A 597 32.69 -15.83 -13.25
CA PHE A 597 32.56 -16.63 -12.02
C PHE A 597 32.26 -15.79 -10.80
N PHE A 598 32.91 -14.64 -10.62
CA PHE A 598 32.73 -13.83 -9.41
C PHE A 598 31.49 -12.95 -9.51
N GLU A 599 31.36 -12.14 -10.58
CA GLU A 599 30.19 -11.31 -10.86
C GLU A 599 28.99 -12.17 -11.26
N GLY A 600 29.21 -13.25 -12.01
CA GLY A 600 28.16 -14.24 -12.29
C GLY A 600 27.60 -14.91 -11.03
N TYR A 601 28.44 -15.21 -10.03
CA TYR A 601 27.96 -15.71 -8.74
C TYR A 601 27.10 -14.67 -8.02
N PHE A 602 27.51 -13.40 -8.04
CA PHE A 602 26.70 -12.31 -7.51
C PHE A 602 25.35 -12.21 -8.23
N ALA A 603 25.35 -12.15 -9.56
CA ALA A 603 24.14 -12.02 -10.37
C ALA A 603 23.11 -13.14 -10.13
N VAL A 604 23.56 -14.35 -9.75
CA VAL A 604 22.66 -15.47 -9.41
C VAL A 604 22.20 -15.42 -7.95
N ASN A 605 23.05 -14.98 -7.02
CA ASN A 605 22.83 -15.13 -5.57
C ASN A 605 22.55 -13.80 -4.83
N PHE A 606 22.44 -12.67 -5.52
CA PHE A 606 22.33 -11.33 -4.91
C PHE A 606 21.18 -11.18 -3.90
N VAL A 607 20.12 -11.98 -4.03
CA VAL A 607 18.96 -11.96 -3.11
C VAL A 607 19.33 -12.48 -1.72
N GLU A 608 20.07 -13.58 -1.65
CA GLU A 608 20.38 -14.30 -0.39
C GLU A 608 21.83 -14.06 0.09
N LEU A 609 22.61 -13.28 -0.67
CA LEU A 609 24.05 -13.10 -0.50
C LEU A 609 24.48 -12.75 0.93
N ALA A 610 23.69 -11.92 1.63
CA ALA A 610 23.99 -11.48 2.99
C ALA A 610 24.05 -12.63 4.01
N GLY A 611 23.32 -13.73 3.78
CA GLY A 611 23.26 -14.89 4.67
C GLY A 611 24.13 -16.08 4.26
N LEU A 612 24.69 -16.06 3.04
CA LEU A 612 25.52 -17.16 2.54
C LEU A 612 26.94 -17.12 3.14
N ASP A 613 27.52 -18.30 3.39
CA ASP A 613 28.87 -18.45 3.96
C ASP A 613 29.87 -19.11 3.00
N HIS A 614 29.54 -19.27 1.72
CA HIS A 614 30.48 -19.75 0.72
C HIS A 614 31.60 -18.74 0.47
N ILE A 615 32.79 -19.18 0.04
CA ILE A 615 33.95 -18.31 -0.19
C ILE A 615 33.64 -17.11 -1.09
N PHE A 616 32.86 -17.29 -2.16
CA PHE A 616 32.45 -16.19 -3.04
C PHE A 616 31.48 -15.22 -2.35
N ALA A 617 30.53 -15.72 -1.56
CA ALA A 617 29.65 -14.87 -0.77
C ALA A 617 30.44 -14.07 0.28
N GLN A 618 31.40 -14.69 0.95
CA GLN A 618 32.25 -14.01 1.94
C GLN A 618 33.14 -12.93 1.30
N LEU A 619 33.70 -13.21 0.11
CA LEU A 619 34.44 -12.22 -0.68
C LEU A 619 33.56 -11.05 -1.12
N TRP A 620 32.32 -11.31 -1.55
CA TRP A 620 31.36 -10.25 -1.87
C TRP A 620 30.97 -9.42 -0.64
N LYS A 621 30.73 -10.07 0.51
CA LYS A 621 30.50 -9.38 1.79
C LYS A 621 31.69 -8.53 2.22
N GLU A 622 32.92 -8.97 1.98
CA GLU A 622 34.14 -8.16 2.22
C GLU A 622 34.18 -6.94 1.30
N TYR A 623 33.97 -7.15 -0.01
CA TYR A 623 33.98 -6.07 -1.00
C TYR A 623 32.86 -5.04 -0.77
N SER A 624 31.69 -5.51 -0.30
CA SER A 624 30.51 -4.68 0.02
C SER A 624 30.75 -3.70 1.17
N LEU A 625 31.84 -3.84 1.94
CA LEU A 625 32.24 -2.81 2.91
C LEU A 625 32.58 -1.48 2.22
N SER A 626 32.99 -1.53 0.95
CA SER A 626 33.28 -0.36 0.13
C SER A 626 32.07 0.20 -0.61
N ASP A 627 31.08 -0.65 -0.87
CA ASP A 627 29.81 -0.28 -1.48
C ASP A 627 28.72 -1.29 -1.12
N SER A 628 27.87 -0.91 -0.19
CA SER A 628 26.85 -1.82 0.35
C SER A 628 25.69 -2.07 -0.62
N ARG A 629 25.66 -1.39 -1.77
CA ARG A 629 24.66 -1.62 -2.83
C ARG A 629 24.67 -3.06 -3.37
N TYR A 630 25.79 -3.76 -3.23
CA TYR A 630 25.91 -5.20 -3.52
C TYR A 630 25.11 -6.08 -2.53
N LEU A 631 24.77 -5.59 -1.33
CA LEU A 631 23.94 -6.31 -0.37
C LEU A 631 22.50 -5.76 -0.32
N THR A 632 22.29 -4.51 -0.68
CA THR A 632 20.96 -3.87 -0.71
C THR A 632 20.22 -4.01 -2.05
N GLN A 633 20.76 -4.81 -2.97
CA GLN A 633 20.11 -5.20 -4.23
C GLN A 633 19.85 -4.02 -5.18
N ASP A 634 20.84 -3.15 -5.36
CA ASP A 634 20.71 -1.99 -6.24
C ASP A 634 20.40 -2.38 -7.70
N SER A 635 19.37 -1.73 -8.26
CA SER A 635 18.86 -2.06 -9.59
C SER A 635 19.87 -1.87 -10.71
N PHE A 636 20.80 -0.92 -10.57
CA PHE A 636 21.85 -0.70 -11.55
C PHE A 636 22.95 -1.77 -11.40
N LEU A 637 23.47 -1.99 -10.20
CA LEU A 637 24.56 -2.96 -9.98
C LEU A 637 24.17 -4.37 -10.41
N VAL A 638 22.99 -4.86 -9.99
CA VAL A 638 22.53 -6.21 -10.37
C VAL A 638 22.44 -6.36 -11.89
N CYS A 639 21.96 -5.34 -12.60
CA CYS A 639 21.89 -5.37 -14.05
C CYS A 639 23.28 -5.27 -14.71
N MET A 640 24.14 -4.40 -14.20
CA MET A 640 25.49 -4.19 -14.72
C MET A 640 26.32 -5.46 -14.59
N GLU A 641 26.34 -6.08 -13.41
CA GLU A 641 27.06 -7.32 -13.15
C GLU A 641 26.46 -8.52 -13.92
N GLY A 642 25.14 -8.51 -14.14
CA GLY A 642 24.49 -9.48 -15.02
C GLY A 642 24.98 -9.36 -16.47
N ILE A 643 25.14 -8.14 -16.98
CA ILE A 643 25.66 -7.88 -18.33
C ILE A 643 27.12 -8.28 -18.45
N THR A 644 27.97 -7.91 -17.49
CA THR A 644 29.39 -8.27 -17.49
C THR A 644 29.56 -9.79 -17.44
N ALA A 645 28.82 -10.49 -16.58
CA ALA A 645 28.85 -11.94 -16.49
C ALA A 645 28.38 -12.63 -17.79
N PHE A 646 27.24 -12.19 -18.34
CA PHE A 646 26.64 -12.84 -19.53
C PHE A 646 27.44 -12.59 -20.80
N ALA A 647 27.89 -11.36 -21.04
CA ALA A 647 28.55 -10.99 -22.30
C ALA A 647 30.07 -10.85 -22.16
N TRP A 648 30.57 -10.21 -21.12
CA TRP A 648 31.95 -9.69 -21.13
C TRP A 648 32.94 -10.70 -20.59
N GLY A 649 32.52 -11.55 -19.65
CA GLY A 649 33.27 -12.73 -19.24
C GLY A 649 33.61 -13.63 -20.44
N PRO A 650 32.61 -14.16 -21.17
CA PRO A 650 32.85 -15.00 -22.34
C PRO A 650 33.66 -14.29 -23.44
N LEU A 651 33.35 -13.03 -23.74
CA LEU A 651 34.08 -12.27 -24.76
C LEU A 651 35.53 -12.01 -24.37
N SER A 652 35.84 -11.87 -23.07
CA SER A 652 37.22 -11.70 -22.59
C SER A 652 38.06 -12.95 -22.82
N PHE A 653 37.51 -14.15 -22.58
CA PHE A 653 38.21 -15.40 -22.94
C PHE A 653 38.41 -15.53 -24.46
N LEU A 654 37.41 -15.16 -25.26
CA LEU A 654 37.53 -15.15 -26.72
C LEU A 654 38.58 -14.15 -27.20
N CYS A 655 38.67 -12.98 -26.57
CA CYS A 655 39.70 -11.98 -26.83
C CYS A 655 41.10 -12.52 -26.49
N ALA A 656 41.27 -13.14 -25.32
CA ALA A 656 42.53 -13.78 -24.91
C ALA A 656 42.97 -14.85 -25.92
N TRP A 657 42.05 -15.71 -26.37
CA TRP A 657 42.31 -16.67 -27.44
C TRP A 657 42.71 -15.98 -28.76
N ALA A 658 41.99 -14.93 -29.16
CA ALA A 658 42.26 -14.19 -30.39
C ALA A 658 43.63 -13.50 -30.36
N ILE A 659 44.10 -13.05 -29.20
CA ILE A 659 45.45 -12.51 -29.02
C ILE A 659 46.50 -13.60 -29.26
N VAL A 660 46.35 -14.76 -28.62
CA VAL A 660 47.32 -15.86 -28.74
C VAL A 660 47.35 -16.44 -30.16
N LYS A 661 46.18 -16.52 -30.81
CA LYS A 661 46.07 -17.02 -32.19
C LYS A 661 46.35 -15.98 -33.27
N ASP A 662 46.61 -14.74 -32.89
CA ASP A 662 46.78 -13.60 -33.82
C ASP A 662 45.60 -13.47 -34.80
N HIS A 663 44.38 -13.63 -34.27
CA HIS A 663 43.15 -13.66 -35.04
C HIS A 663 42.63 -12.24 -35.31
N PRO A 664 42.13 -11.92 -36.52
CA PRO A 664 41.71 -10.56 -36.89
C PRO A 664 40.57 -10.00 -36.02
N ILE A 665 39.77 -10.87 -35.38
CA ILE A 665 38.69 -10.45 -34.47
C ILE A 665 39.19 -9.84 -33.15
N ARG A 666 40.49 -9.97 -32.86
CA ARG A 666 41.12 -9.46 -31.63
C ARG A 666 40.75 -8.01 -31.35
N PHE A 667 41.02 -7.09 -32.30
CA PHE A 667 40.85 -5.66 -32.07
C PHE A 667 39.37 -5.23 -31.93
N PRO A 668 38.42 -5.78 -32.72
CA PRO A 668 37.00 -5.58 -32.45
C PRO A 668 36.56 -6.04 -31.05
N LEU A 669 36.98 -7.22 -30.60
CA LEU A 669 36.63 -7.71 -29.26
C LEU A 669 37.26 -6.87 -28.16
N GLN A 670 38.56 -6.58 -28.28
CA GLN A 670 39.31 -5.74 -27.36
C GLN A 670 38.64 -4.36 -27.23
N LEU A 671 38.23 -3.75 -28.34
CA LEU A 671 37.51 -2.48 -28.36
C LEU A 671 36.18 -2.54 -27.61
N ILE A 672 35.33 -3.52 -27.92
CA ILE A 672 33.98 -3.63 -27.32
C ILE A 672 34.08 -3.84 -25.81
N ILE A 673 34.92 -4.78 -25.37
CA ILE A 673 35.07 -5.11 -23.96
C ILE A 673 35.68 -3.92 -23.20
N SER A 674 36.73 -3.30 -23.75
CA SER A 674 37.39 -2.17 -23.09
C SER A 674 36.49 -0.93 -22.99
N LEU A 675 35.75 -0.59 -24.06
CA LEU A 675 34.78 0.50 -24.02
C LEU A 675 33.71 0.23 -22.97
N GLY A 676 33.22 -1.00 -22.95
CA GLY A 676 32.30 -1.44 -21.96
C GLY A 676 32.83 -1.21 -20.54
N GLN A 677 34.04 -1.71 -20.22
CA GLN A 677 34.58 -1.69 -18.85
C GLN A 677 34.69 -0.25 -18.33
N ILE A 678 35.10 0.66 -19.21
CA ILE A 678 35.12 2.09 -18.94
C ILE A 678 33.70 2.61 -18.68
N TYR A 679 32.74 2.30 -19.56
CA TYR A 679 31.38 2.80 -19.47
C TYR A 679 30.66 2.33 -18.19
N GLY A 680 30.73 1.03 -17.89
CA GLY A 680 30.15 0.44 -16.69
C GLY A 680 30.72 1.07 -15.42
N ASN A 681 32.04 1.26 -15.39
CA ASN A 681 32.69 1.83 -14.20
C ASN A 681 32.45 3.34 -14.03
N LEU A 682 32.33 4.10 -15.13
CA LEU A 682 31.91 5.50 -15.05
C LEU A 682 30.47 5.64 -14.52
N LEU A 683 29.56 4.75 -14.93
CA LEU A 683 28.20 4.70 -14.37
C LEU A 683 28.21 4.22 -12.91
N TYR A 684 29.07 3.27 -12.56
CA TYR A 684 29.26 2.82 -11.17
C TYR A 684 29.61 3.98 -10.24
N TYR A 685 30.61 4.78 -10.60
CA TYR A 685 30.97 5.98 -9.84
C TYR A 685 29.85 7.04 -9.87
N GLY A 686 29.25 7.27 -11.05
CA GLY A 686 28.22 8.29 -11.23
C GLY A 686 26.96 8.02 -10.42
N THR A 687 26.50 6.77 -10.36
CA THR A 687 25.31 6.36 -9.60
C THR A 687 25.54 6.44 -8.09
N CYS A 688 26.74 6.09 -7.61
CA CYS A 688 27.08 6.27 -6.20
C CYS A 688 27.14 7.75 -5.83
N PHE A 689 27.82 8.56 -6.64
CA PHE A 689 27.92 10.00 -6.42
C PHE A 689 26.55 10.67 -6.45
N PHE A 690 25.67 10.27 -7.37
CA PHE A 690 24.30 10.76 -7.42
C PHE A 690 23.52 10.40 -6.14
N SER A 691 23.63 9.15 -5.67
CA SER A 691 22.96 8.71 -4.44
C SER A 691 23.43 9.51 -3.22
N GLU A 692 24.74 9.77 -3.12
CA GLU A 692 25.29 10.58 -2.03
C GLU A 692 24.83 12.05 -2.11
N ARG A 693 24.84 12.65 -3.31
CA ARG A 693 24.57 14.10 -3.48
C ARG A 693 23.11 14.48 -3.56
N VAL A 694 22.27 13.59 -4.07
CA VAL A 694 20.85 13.87 -4.34
C VAL A 694 19.94 13.15 -3.36
N LEU A 695 20.28 11.92 -2.98
CA LEU A 695 19.47 11.13 -2.05
C LEU A 695 20.00 11.18 -0.61
N GLU A 696 21.17 11.79 -0.39
CA GLU A 696 21.84 11.87 0.92
C GLU A 696 22.12 10.49 1.55
N ILE A 697 22.28 9.45 0.71
CA ILE A 697 22.57 8.08 1.15
C ILE A 697 24.04 7.75 0.90
N ILE A 698 24.74 7.31 1.95
CA ILE A 698 26.14 6.88 1.90
C ILE A 698 26.16 5.35 1.95
N TYR A 699 26.79 4.71 0.97
CA TYR A 699 26.91 3.25 0.86
C TYR A 699 28.28 2.68 1.25
N CYS A 700 29.30 3.54 1.28
CA CYS A 700 30.66 3.18 1.68
C CYS A 700 30.84 3.38 3.18
N ARG A 701 31.59 2.47 3.81
CA ARG A 701 32.06 2.68 5.17
C ARG A 701 32.94 3.93 5.29
N PRO A 702 32.91 4.63 6.45
CA PRO A 702 33.62 5.89 6.63
C PRO A 702 35.14 5.73 6.74
N GLU A 703 35.65 4.54 7.03
CA GLU A 703 37.09 4.32 7.09
C GLU A 703 37.75 4.50 5.73
N SER A 704 38.77 5.36 5.67
CA SER A 704 39.48 5.75 4.43
C SER A 704 39.96 4.57 3.58
N PHE A 705 40.28 3.43 4.21
CA PHE A 705 40.71 2.23 3.51
C PHE A 705 39.66 1.69 2.54
N TYR A 706 38.40 1.54 2.98
CA TYR A 706 37.34 0.98 2.14
C TYR A 706 37.03 1.89 0.96
N PHE A 707 37.04 3.22 1.17
CA PHE A 707 36.83 4.17 0.10
C PHE A 707 38.00 4.18 -0.90
N TRP A 708 39.24 4.44 -0.44
CA TRP A 708 40.37 4.66 -1.36
C TRP A 708 40.86 3.38 -2.01
N TRP A 709 40.86 2.26 -1.29
CA TRP A 709 41.42 1.02 -1.79
C TRP A 709 40.38 0.19 -2.54
N TYR A 710 39.28 -0.18 -1.88
CA TYR A 710 38.26 -1.03 -2.51
C TYR A 710 37.39 -0.25 -3.49
N TYR A 711 36.78 0.86 -3.06
CA TYR A 711 35.85 1.59 -3.91
C TYR A 711 36.57 2.34 -5.04
N PHE A 712 37.62 3.10 -4.75
CA PHE A 712 38.32 3.86 -5.77
C PHE A 712 39.35 3.01 -6.54
N PHE A 713 40.41 2.52 -5.89
CA PHE A 713 41.53 1.91 -6.61
C PHE A 713 41.17 0.62 -7.37
N CYS A 714 40.47 -0.33 -6.73
CA CYS A 714 40.13 -1.60 -7.37
C CYS A 714 39.24 -1.40 -8.61
N ASN A 715 38.34 -0.42 -8.55
CA ASN A 715 37.52 -0.05 -9.69
C ASN A 715 38.32 0.76 -10.73
N PHE A 716 39.19 1.68 -10.32
CA PHE A 716 39.95 2.53 -11.24
C PHE A 716 40.84 1.74 -12.21
N ILE A 717 41.32 0.55 -11.81
CA ILE A 717 42.06 -0.36 -12.70
C ILE A 717 41.25 -0.74 -13.94
N TRP A 718 39.92 -0.88 -13.82
CA TRP A 718 38.98 -1.14 -14.91
C TRP A 718 38.77 0.04 -15.87
N ILE A 719 39.37 1.20 -15.58
CA ILE A 719 39.47 2.33 -16.52
C ILE A 719 40.91 2.44 -17.03
N MET A 720 41.88 2.39 -16.11
CA MET A 720 43.30 2.62 -16.40
C MET A 720 43.87 1.64 -17.44
N ILE A 721 43.56 0.34 -17.34
CA ILE A 721 44.08 -0.67 -18.27
C ILE A 721 43.29 -0.69 -19.59
N PRO A 722 41.95 -0.62 -19.58
CA PRO A 722 41.17 -0.62 -20.82
C PRO A 722 41.35 0.60 -21.72
N VAL A 723 41.64 1.79 -21.17
CA VAL A 723 41.81 3.01 -21.99
C VAL A 723 42.93 2.87 -23.04
N PRO A 724 44.18 2.47 -22.69
CA PRO A 724 45.21 2.21 -23.69
C PRO A 724 44.83 1.11 -24.69
N LEU A 725 44.13 0.05 -24.25
CA LEU A 725 43.70 -1.06 -25.11
C LEU A 725 42.62 -0.64 -26.11
N LEU A 726 41.71 0.24 -25.69
CA LEU A 726 40.70 0.86 -26.54
C LEU A 726 41.37 1.72 -27.61
N ILE A 727 42.28 2.62 -27.20
CA ILE A 727 43.04 3.49 -28.10
C ILE A 727 43.82 2.65 -29.12
N GLN A 728 44.55 1.63 -28.65
CA GLN A 728 45.27 0.71 -29.54
C GLN A 728 44.35 0.07 -30.58
N SER A 729 43.19 -0.43 -30.16
CA SER A 729 42.25 -1.10 -31.07
C SER A 729 41.71 -0.13 -32.13
N ILE A 730 41.45 1.12 -31.76
CA ILE A 730 41.03 2.17 -32.70
C ILE A 730 42.14 2.42 -33.74
N TRP A 731 43.39 2.64 -33.31
CA TRP A 731 44.50 2.93 -34.22
C TRP A 731 44.78 1.78 -35.20
N GLU A 732 44.79 0.54 -34.72
CA GLU A 732 45.02 -0.64 -35.56
C GLU A 732 43.87 -0.83 -36.57
N THR A 733 42.63 -0.60 -36.15
CA THR A 733 41.46 -0.66 -37.03
C THR A 733 41.51 0.41 -38.12
N VAL A 734 41.84 1.67 -37.76
CA VAL A 734 42.02 2.76 -38.72
C VAL A 734 43.15 2.45 -39.70
N GLY A 735 44.29 1.94 -39.20
CA GLY A 735 45.43 1.53 -40.03
C GLY A 735 45.07 0.43 -41.03
N ALA A 736 44.27 -0.56 -40.62
CA ALA A 736 43.78 -1.61 -41.50
C ALA A 736 42.89 -1.05 -42.63
N PHE A 737 41.92 -0.19 -42.30
CA PHE A 737 41.06 0.44 -43.31
C PHE A 737 41.83 1.35 -44.26
N ALA A 738 42.82 2.10 -43.77
CA ALA A 738 43.67 2.94 -44.61
C ALA A 738 44.44 2.11 -45.66
N LYS A 739 44.97 0.93 -45.25
CA LYS A 739 45.64 -0.01 -46.16
C LYS A 739 44.68 -0.57 -47.22
N VAL A 740 43.45 -0.93 -46.84
CA VAL A 740 42.42 -1.40 -47.79
C VAL A 740 42.07 -0.31 -48.80
N GLN A 741 41.80 0.92 -48.35
CA GLN A 741 41.50 2.04 -49.24
C GLN A 741 42.67 2.36 -50.19
N ALA A 742 43.92 2.28 -49.71
CA ALA A 742 45.10 2.46 -50.56
C ALA A 742 45.20 1.35 -51.63
N ALA A 743 44.95 0.10 -51.26
CA ALA A 743 44.95 -1.03 -52.19
C ALA A 743 43.83 -0.91 -53.24
N GLU A 744 42.63 -0.48 -52.86
CA GLU A 744 41.53 -0.22 -53.79
C GLU A 744 41.84 0.95 -54.74
N LYS A 745 42.46 2.03 -54.24
CA LYS A 745 42.91 3.14 -55.08
C LYS A 745 43.99 2.71 -56.07
N ALA A 746 44.91 1.83 -55.65
CA ALA A 746 45.92 1.27 -56.55
C ALA A 746 45.29 0.37 -57.63
N LYS A 747 44.31 -0.47 -57.28
CA LYS A 747 43.54 -1.29 -58.24
C LYS A 747 42.71 -0.47 -59.23
N LYS A 748 42.28 0.75 -58.88
CA LYS A 748 41.58 1.65 -59.81
C LYS A 748 42.52 2.41 -60.76
N LYS A 749 43.82 2.44 -60.46
CA LYS A 749 44.85 3.11 -61.27
C LYS A 749 45.61 2.15 -62.21
N ALA A 750 45.56 0.85 -61.93
CA ALA A 750 45.99 -0.22 -62.83
C ALA A 750 44.81 -0.65 -63.70
#